data_AF-A0A9E0BZA4-F1
#
_entry.id   AF-A0A9E0BZA4-F1
#
_cell.length_a   1.000
_cell.length_b   1.000
_cell.length_c   1.000
_cell.angle_alpha   90.00
_cell.angle_beta   90.00
_cell.angle_gamma   90.00
#
_symmetry.space_group_name_H-M   'P 1'
#
loop_
_entity.id
_entity.type
_entity.pdbx_description
1 polymer ?
#
loop_
_entity_poly.entity_id
_entity_poly.type
_entity_poly.pdbx_seq_one_letter_code
_entity_poly.pdbx_strand_id
1 'polypeptide(L)'
;MRILFTILGSLLCSTLLVAQSNNFWQPVSAEQAVEATASITETIPQNVQFYHLLLNDIKQALKTAPMEFTPEAISNPLIITLPLPDGTFDEFTVVESPIMEASLAARWRQLRTYAARSIQHPNITTRFGYTELGFHAMLMGMPEGAAIIEPVSLQTVDYYVVSRLNSHEITSLERMVKLLDDPTEDERAQRTAFREQVAASTSSPNTLNKAGVPVPLRVYRFALGCTGEFANSFGGTVASVMSAFVTFTNTLNTPLMRDISMRFDLIAQEEELIHLSPQSDPYTNGSAGLQIVGVNGSIMNNLVGFASYDIGHCLTGGCNDGVAGVAAGQACFISKGNGVTCIWGNSVSALQSSAIQVAAHEIGHQFSGGHTFNNCPGAEDQHASGSAAEPGSGSTILSYAGICGNQNIQNFSDDYYHGQSLKEMIEYTRNGPGNTCPQIIETTNTFPTATLPYNNDFFIPIGTPFELTGSATDMDGDPLTYTWDQMDLGPISDIGSPVGDAPIFRSIYPSSNPTRVFPKMQTIINNASDNKEVLPMQTRNLTFNFIVRDNVPTSGGVVWETLEFKATAQAGPFLVTKPNAALTWEVGKYTEITWDVANTNLSPVNCQYVTIMLSHDGGLTYPDTLIANTQNDGSEFVTVPNIVTSQARIKVKAASSIFFDISNANFTIIPPTTPGYTVDVSPHVQGICLPDNATSAIQTSALLGYNSPITFDVLSSELPLGSTVTFNPNPVQPGQTSTLTIDLNDYNGTDTFNLQIRGVAVNADTAIREVTIYTVSKDFSALQLQQPANGATNLTTLPTFTWVPSPYADNYTVQVATNPSFAPNTLVVNKTGLTVGAYVPNVNLDENTLYYWRVLPHNLCSTNESSAISTFHTVTVACNTLSSIDVPINITAGAEVTVESNLDITVSGNISDMNVSRIRGGHDYIGDIEADLISPAGTIVKLFYDVCGNLSNFNLQLDDEAPSAIPCPPTDGQKHRPQGNLSDFNGQNTQGTWKLRIHDDTAGGGGGALEEWSLEFCADINVSAPTFVINDTMPLPSGATRTITTEFLSVSDTENTPEELEFRVMTLPQHGELLFVGSPMQVGDVFRQSTIQASNLAYRHDGSNNLFDNFTFTVSDGDGGWIPPSQFNTKIDNSVVLDVKDIDLQQLAVYPNPTSNQLHVVLPETHTGKVLISMYNTHGQRVFSHEFDGTQQVLLFNTRDLPNGIYYLQARTNYGTLAQTVSVIK
;
A
#
# COMPACT_ATOMS: atom_id res chain seq x y z
N MET A 1 -67.58 -52.60 0.17
CA MET A 1 -68.45 -51.44 -0.11
C MET A 1 -68.83 -50.81 1.24
N ARG A 2 -68.47 -49.54 1.48
CA ARG A 2 -68.38 -48.86 2.80
C ARG A 2 -67.15 -49.25 3.64
N ILE A 3 -66.03 -48.57 3.38
CA ILE A 3 -64.95 -48.08 4.29
C ILE A 3 -63.96 -47.36 3.34
N LEU A 4 -64.46 -46.40 2.56
CA LEU A 4 -63.64 -45.58 1.65
C LEU A 4 -64.23 -44.18 1.42
N PHE A 5 -65.06 -43.69 2.35
CA PHE A 5 -65.82 -42.44 2.18
C PHE A 5 -65.87 -41.54 3.43
N THR A 6 -64.87 -41.65 4.32
CA THR A 6 -64.74 -40.78 5.50
C THR A 6 -63.37 -40.12 5.65
N ILE A 7 -62.47 -40.28 4.68
CA ILE A 7 -61.13 -39.65 4.63
C ILE A 7 -61.00 -38.75 3.38
N LEU A 8 -62.12 -38.25 2.84
CA LEU A 8 -62.14 -37.35 1.68
C LEU A 8 -62.73 -35.96 1.98
N GLY A 9 -62.93 -35.63 3.27
CA GLY A 9 -63.53 -34.36 3.72
C GLY A 9 -62.66 -33.51 4.65
N SER A 10 -61.44 -33.95 4.99
CA SER A 10 -60.52 -33.24 5.90
C SER A 10 -59.12 -32.99 5.29
N LEU A 11 -58.97 -33.19 3.98
CA LEU A 11 -57.71 -33.00 3.24
C LEU A 11 -57.84 -31.98 2.08
N LEU A 12 -58.79 -31.05 2.19
CA LEU A 12 -59.09 -30.05 1.15
C LEU A 12 -59.33 -28.63 1.73
N CYS A 13 -58.75 -28.33 2.89
CA CYS A 13 -58.78 -26.97 3.45
C CYS A 13 -57.53 -26.67 4.30
N SER A 14 -56.35 -26.69 3.69
CA SER A 14 -55.13 -26.07 4.25
C SER A 14 -53.97 -25.99 3.24
N THR A 15 -54.27 -25.77 1.96
CA THR A 15 -53.27 -25.30 0.98
C THR A 15 -53.67 -23.91 0.49
N LEU A 16 -53.66 -22.95 1.42
CA LEU A 16 -53.34 -21.57 1.11
C LEU A 16 -51.92 -21.37 1.62
N LEU A 17 -50.94 -21.64 0.75
CA LEU A 17 -49.63 -20.98 0.84
C LEU A 17 -49.94 -19.49 0.70
N VAL A 18 -50.13 -18.82 1.85
CA VAL A 18 -49.96 -17.37 1.91
C VAL A 18 -48.48 -17.19 1.62
N ALA A 19 -48.14 -16.70 0.42
CA ALA A 19 -46.87 -16.03 0.23
C ALA A 19 -46.81 -14.94 1.30
N GLN A 20 -46.01 -15.15 2.35
CA GLN A 20 -45.82 -14.11 3.37
C GLN A 20 -45.16 -12.94 2.65
N SER A 21 -45.89 -11.84 2.60
CA SER A 21 -45.36 -10.54 2.20
C SER A 21 -44.19 -10.20 3.14
N ASN A 22 -42.97 -10.02 2.60
CA ASN A 22 -41.83 -9.48 3.34
C ASN A 22 -41.96 -7.97 3.63
N ASN A 23 -43.05 -7.35 3.16
CA ASN A 23 -43.39 -5.97 3.47
C ASN A 23 -44.32 -5.91 4.70
N PHE A 24 -43.82 -5.28 5.76
CA PHE A 24 -44.52 -5.07 7.04
C PHE A 24 -45.03 -3.64 7.20
N TRP A 25 -44.78 -2.75 6.23
CA TRP A 25 -45.02 -1.32 6.30
C TRP A 25 -46.19 -0.91 5.42
N GLN A 26 -47.12 -0.13 5.99
CA GLN A 26 -48.29 0.39 5.28
C GLN A 26 -48.23 1.92 5.30
N PRO A 27 -48.09 2.59 4.14
CA PRO A 27 -48.10 4.05 4.09
C PRO A 27 -49.40 4.62 4.67
N VAL A 28 -49.30 5.67 5.47
CA VAL A 28 -50.45 6.39 6.06
C VAL A 28 -50.29 7.90 5.92
N SER A 29 -51.38 8.67 6.05
CA SER A 29 -51.27 10.13 6.04
C SER A 29 -50.74 10.66 7.37
N ALA A 30 -50.15 11.86 7.36
CA ALA A 30 -49.69 12.53 8.57
C ALA A 30 -50.85 12.70 9.57
N GLU A 31 -52.03 13.08 9.09
CA GLU A 31 -53.22 13.24 9.93
C GLU A 31 -53.61 11.92 10.61
N GLN A 32 -53.57 10.80 9.88
CA GLN A 32 -53.88 9.47 10.44
C GLN A 32 -52.89 9.05 11.52
N ALA A 33 -51.58 9.27 11.30
CA ALA A 33 -50.55 8.95 12.28
C ALA A 33 -50.63 9.84 13.52
N VAL A 34 -50.93 11.14 13.35
CA VAL A 34 -51.05 12.12 14.43
C VAL A 34 -52.33 11.92 15.24
N GLU A 35 -53.47 11.69 14.59
CA GLU A 35 -54.76 11.44 15.26
C GLU A 35 -54.73 10.14 16.09
N ALA A 36 -54.05 9.11 15.60
CA ALA A 36 -53.96 7.81 16.28
C ALA A 36 -53.06 7.82 17.54
N THR A 37 -52.12 8.77 17.64
CA THR A 37 -51.12 8.83 18.72
C THR A 37 -51.50 9.78 19.87
N ALA A 38 -52.54 10.62 19.68
CA ALA A 38 -53.21 11.48 20.69
C ALA A 38 -52.33 12.36 21.60
N SER A 39 -51.01 12.46 21.38
CA SER A 39 -50.04 13.12 22.26
C SER A 39 -48.71 13.37 21.55
N ILE A 40 -48.74 14.07 20.41
CA ILE A 40 -47.49 14.59 19.82
C ILE A 40 -47.17 15.92 20.49
N THR A 41 -46.14 15.93 21.34
CA THR A 41 -45.59 17.15 21.95
C THR A 41 -44.33 17.65 21.24
N GLU A 42 -43.77 16.88 20.31
CA GLU A 42 -42.56 17.23 19.54
C GLU A 42 -42.89 17.76 18.14
N THR A 43 -42.00 18.59 17.60
CA THR A 43 -42.16 19.16 16.26
C THR A 43 -41.67 18.14 15.24
N ILE A 44 -42.60 17.49 14.52
CA ILE A 44 -42.23 16.58 13.44
C ILE A 44 -41.56 17.36 12.29
N PRO A 45 -40.40 16.93 11.77
CA PRO A 45 -39.76 17.60 10.64
C PRO A 45 -40.66 17.70 9.40
N GLN A 46 -40.46 18.72 8.56
CA GLN A 46 -41.18 18.83 7.30
C GLN A 46 -40.66 17.81 6.27
N ASN A 47 -41.52 17.37 5.34
CA ASN A 47 -41.21 16.40 4.27
C ASN A 47 -40.82 15.00 4.75
N VAL A 48 -41.49 14.48 5.78
CA VAL A 48 -41.31 13.11 6.29
C VAL A 48 -42.38 12.16 5.75
N GLN A 49 -42.11 10.86 5.84
CA GLN A 49 -43.05 9.80 5.45
C GLN A 49 -43.54 9.04 6.67
N PHE A 50 -44.83 8.69 6.69
CA PHE A 50 -45.47 7.99 7.80
C PHE A 50 -45.95 6.59 7.40
N TYR A 51 -45.77 5.64 8.30
CA TYR A 51 -46.13 4.25 8.08
C TYR A 51 -46.78 3.63 9.32
N HIS A 52 -47.78 2.78 9.10
CA HIS A 52 -48.26 1.82 10.09
C HIS A 52 -47.45 0.52 9.94
N LEU A 53 -46.83 0.06 11.04
CA LEU A 53 -45.99 -1.13 11.04
C LEU A 53 -46.76 -2.32 11.61
N LEU A 54 -46.75 -3.44 10.89
CA LEU A 54 -47.23 -4.74 11.40
C LEU A 54 -46.23 -5.32 12.42
N LEU A 55 -46.15 -4.68 13.59
CA LEU A 55 -45.07 -4.86 14.57
C LEU A 55 -44.94 -6.32 15.06
N ASN A 56 -46.06 -7.02 15.24
CA ASN A 56 -46.01 -8.43 15.66
C ASN A 56 -45.46 -9.35 14.57
N ASP A 57 -45.78 -9.08 13.30
CA ASP A 57 -45.36 -9.91 12.18
C ASP A 57 -43.85 -9.74 11.92
N ILE A 58 -43.36 -8.51 11.90
CA ILE A 58 -41.92 -8.24 11.76
C ILE A 58 -41.12 -8.82 12.94
N LYS A 59 -41.64 -8.73 14.18
CA LYS A 59 -40.99 -9.35 15.35
C LYS A 59 -40.86 -10.87 15.23
N GLN A 60 -41.85 -11.55 14.64
CA GLN A 60 -41.74 -13.00 14.44
C GLN A 60 -40.76 -13.34 13.31
N ALA A 61 -40.74 -12.54 12.23
CA ALA A 61 -39.78 -12.71 11.16
C ALA A 61 -38.33 -12.53 11.66
N LEU A 62 -38.06 -11.46 12.41
CA LEU A 62 -36.73 -11.12 12.92
C LEU A 62 -36.13 -12.19 13.84
N LYS A 63 -36.94 -12.97 14.57
CA LYS A 63 -36.46 -14.11 15.36
C LYS A 63 -35.84 -15.24 14.53
N THR A 64 -36.05 -15.23 13.22
CA THR A 64 -35.49 -16.21 12.28
C THR A 64 -34.19 -15.72 11.63
N ALA A 65 -33.76 -14.49 11.91
CA ALA A 65 -32.49 -13.97 11.40
C ALA A 65 -31.33 -14.83 11.92
N PRO A 66 -30.39 -15.25 11.06
CA PRO A 66 -29.20 -15.96 11.50
C PRO A 66 -28.31 -15.04 12.33
N MET A 67 -27.56 -15.62 13.27
CA MET A 67 -26.55 -14.90 14.04
C MET A 67 -25.41 -14.43 13.12
N GLU A 68 -24.92 -13.21 13.31
CA GLU A 68 -23.74 -12.71 12.60
C GLU A 68 -22.53 -13.66 12.74
N PHE A 69 -21.61 -13.62 11.76
CA PHE A 69 -20.41 -14.46 11.69
C PHE A 69 -20.66 -15.98 11.67
N THR A 70 -21.87 -16.40 11.26
CA THR A 70 -22.19 -17.81 11.01
C THR A 70 -22.25 -18.11 9.50
N PRO A 71 -22.00 -19.36 9.06
CA PRO A 71 -22.18 -19.75 7.66
C PRO A 71 -23.61 -19.50 7.14
N GLU A 72 -24.62 -19.60 8.01
CA GLU A 72 -26.02 -19.31 7.69
C GLU A 72 -26.24 -17.82 7.38
N ALA A 73 -25.54 -16.91 8.06
CA ALA A 73 -25.60 -15.47 7.77
C ALA A 73 -25.13 -15.13 6.34
N ILE A 74 -24.18 -15.89 5.80
CA ILE A 74 -23.66 -15.71 4.44
C ILE A 74 -24.58 -16.39 3.41
N SER A 75 -24.96 -17.65 3.67
CA SER A 75 -25.64 -18.49 2.69
C SER A 75 -27.17 -18.31 2.65
N ASN A 76 -27.79 -17.85 3.74
CA ASN A 76 -29.24 -17.72 3.86
C ASN A 76 -29.64 -16.61 4.87
N PRO A 77 -29.26 -15.33 4.64
CA PRO A 77 -29.69 -14.23 5.49
C PRO A 77 -31.21 -14.05 5.44
N LEU A 78 -31.80 -13.49 6.50
CA LEU A 78 -33.20 -13.08 6.48
C LEU A 78 -33.35 -11.88 5.54
N ILE A 79 -34.42 -11.82 4.76
CA ILE A 79 -34.74 -10.67 3.92
C ILE A 79 -35.99 -9.96 4.47
N ILE A 80 -35.88 -8.66 4.72
CA ILE A 80 -37.02 -7.80 5.10
C ILE A 80 -37.07 -6.54 4.23
N THR A 81 -38.23 -5.93 4.11
CA THR A 81 -38.37 -4.62 3.45
C THR A 81 -38.36 -3.49 4.48
N LEU A 82 -37.59 -2.42 4.22
CA LEU A 82 -37.59 -1.17 5.02
C LEU A 82 -37.90 0.05 4.14
N PRO A 83 -38.63 1.06 4.65
CA PRO A 83 -38.88 2.30 3.93
C PRO A 83 -37.64 3.20 3.91
N LEU A 84 -37.50 3.98 2.84
CA LEU A 84 -36.47 5.01 2.66
C LEU A 84 -37.08 6.42 2.80
N PRO A 85 -36.26 7.46 3.06
CA PRO A 85 -36.74 8.83 3.29
C PRO A 85 -37.49 9.46 2.11
N ASP A 86 -37.25 8.99 0.90
CA ASP A 86 -37.90 9.46 -0.33
C ASP A 86 -39.29 8.83 -0.57
N GLY A 87 -39.73 7.95 0.34
CA GLY A 87 -40.99 7.22 0.27
C GLY A 87 -40.92 5.89 -0.48
N THR A 88 -39.75 5.53 -1.01
CA THR A 88 -39.51 4.22 -1.63
C THR A 88 -39.20 3.15 -0.58
N PHE A 89 -39.01 1.91 -1.04
CA PHE A 89 -38.72 0.76 -0.20
C PHE A 89 -37.56 -0.03 -0.78
N ASP A 90 -36.69 -0.51 0.09
CA ASP A 90 -35.58 -1.41 -0.24
C ASP A 90 -35.71 -2.72 0.53
N GLU A 91 -35.17 -3.80 -0.06
CA GLU A 91 -35.02 -5.10 0.60
C GLU A 91 -33.63 -5.19 1.23
N PHE A 92 -33.58 -5.70 2.46
CA PHE A 92 -32.37 -5.77 3.26
C PHE A 92 -32.06 -7.21 3.65
N THR A 93 -30.81 -7.61 3.50
CA THR A 93 -30.26 -8.80 4.15
C THR A 93 -30.02 -8.50 5.63
N VAL A 94 -30.48 -9.36 6.53
CA VAL A 94 -30.55 -9.12 7.97
C VAL A 94 -29.88 -10.26 8.73
N VAL A 95 -29.05 -9.89 9.71
CA VAL A 95 -28.44 -10.81 10.69
C VAL A 95 -28.71 -10.30 12.11
N GLU A 96 -28.88 -11.22 13.06
CA GLU A 96 -28.91 -10.89 14.49
C GLU A 96 -27.49 -10.47 14.93
N SER A 97 -27.36 -9.26 15.47
CA SER A 97 -26.09 -8.62 15.85
C SER A 97 -26.21 -8.10 17.28
N PRO A 98 -26.07 -8.98 18.30
CA PRO A 98 -26.31 -8.65 19.69
C PRO A 98 -25.27 -7.67 20.25
N ILE A 99 -25.70 -6.79 21.15
CA ILE A 99 -24.86 -5.75 21.79
C ILE A 99 -24.92 -5.82 23.33
N MET A 100 -25.17 -7.02 23.86
CA MET A 100 -25.24 -7.28 25.30
C MET A 100 -24.46 -8.54 25.60
N GLU A 101 -23.73 -8.56 26.71
CA GLU A 101 -23.14 -9.80 27.21
C GLU A 101 -24.20 -10.89 27.39
N ALA A 102 -23.80 -12.16 27.16
CA ALA A 102 -24.72 -13.28 27.08
C ALA A 102 -25.64 -13.42 28.30
N SER A 103 -25.14 -13.14 29.52
CA SER A 103 -25.95 -13.19 30.74
C SER A 103 -26.98 -12.06 30.86
N LEU A 104 -26.69 -10.87 30.33
CA LEU A 104 -27.64 -9.75 30.28
C LEU A 104 -28.71 -10.03 29.21
N ALA A 105 -28.29 -10.45 28.00
CA ALA A 105 -29.17 -10.84 26.92
C ALA A 105 -30.14 -11.98 27.33
N ALA A 106 -29.67 -12.92 28.16
CA ALA A 106 -30.51 -14.00 28.68
C ALA A 106 -31.63 -13.52 29.63
N ARG A 107 -31.45 -12.39 30.31
CA ARG A 107 -32.48 -11.73 31.16
C ARG A 107 -33.40 -10.83 30.33
N TRP A 108 -32.86 -10.13 29.34
CA TRP A 108 -33.55 -9.18 28.47
C TRP A 108 -33.82 -9.73 27.06
N ARG A 109 -34.37 -10.95 26.97
CA ARG A 109 -34.56 -11.67 25.69
C ARG A 109 -35.46 -10.96 24.68
N GLN A 110 -36.27 -10.03 25.15
CA GLN A 110 -37.15 -9.20 24.34
C GLN A 110 -36.42 -8.04 23.64
N LEU A 111 -35.22 -7.66 24.10
CA LEU A 111 -34.41 -6.62 23.48
C LEU A 111 -33.45 -7.29 22.49
N ARG A 112 -33.65 -7.08 21.19
CA ARG A 112 -32.82 -7.66 20.14
C ARG A 112 -32.41 -6.61 19.12
N THR A 113 -31.19 -6.76 18.63
CA THR A 113 -30.54 -5.85 17.68
C THR A 113 -30.06 -6.60 16.46
N TYR A 114 -30.06 -5.91 15.33
CA TYR A 114 -29.81 -6.48 14.01
C TYR A 114 -28.92 -5.54 13.20
N ALA A 115 -28.13 -6.13 12.32
CA ALA A 115 -27.38 -5.43 11.29
C ALA A 115 -27.94 -5.82 9.91
N ALA A 116 -27.96 -4.88 8.99
CA ALA A 116 -28.49 -5.13 7.67
C ALA A 116 -27.87 -4.29 6.56
N ARG A 117 -27.97 -4.80 5.33
CA ARG A 117 -27.50 -4.17 4.10
C ARG A 117 -28.55 -4.27 3.00
N SER A 118 -28.79 -3.16 2.30
CA SER A 118 -29.72 -3.11 1.17
C SER A 118 -29.22 -3.99 0.01
N ILE A 119 -30.14 -4.67 -0.66
CA ILE A 119 -29.87 -5.50 -1.83
C ILE A 119 -29.81 -4.63 -3.09
N GLN A 120 -30.68 -3.62 -3.18
CA GLN A 120 -30.78 -2.73 -4.35
C GLN A 120 -29.71 -1.65 -4.34
N HIS A 121 -29.40 -1.12 -3.15
CA HIS A 121 -28.42 -0.06 -2.95
C HIS A 121 -27.39 -0.50 -1.89
N PRO A 122 -26.44 -1.37 -2.23
CA PRO A 122 -25.56 -2.02 -1.25
C PRO A 122 -24.72 -1.10 -0.35
N ASN A 123 -24.53 0.17 -0.72
CA ASN A 123 -23.91 1.19 0.15
C ASN A 123 -24.80 1.55 1.36
N ILE A 124 -26.12 1.34 1.26
CA ILE A 124 -27.05 1.62 2.34
C ILE A 124 -27.01 0.47 3.33
N THR A 125 -26.53 0.78 4.52
CA THR A 125 -26.46 -0.14 5.65
C THR A 125 -27.26 0.40 6.82
N THR A 126 -27.70 -0.49 7.71
CA THR A 126 -28.43 -0.08 8.88
C THR A 126 -28.19 -0.98 10.08
N ARG A 127 -28.22 -0.37 11.26
CA ARG A 127 -28.42 -1.07 12.52
C ARG A 127 -29.78 -0.70 13.07
N PHE A 128 -30.53 -1.71 13.49
CA PHE A 128 -31.89 -1.52 13.96
C PHE A 128 -32.22 -2.51 15.09
N GLY A 129 -33.31 -2.24 15.79
CA GLY A 129 -33.77 -3.07 16.88
C GLY A 129 -35.23 -2.85 17.19
N TYR A 130 -35.76 -3.66 18.09
CA TYR A 130 -37.05 -3.41 18.71
C TYR A 130 -36.91 -3.51 20.24
N THR A 131 -37.42 -2.51 20.94
CA THR A 131 -37.41 -2.43 22.41
C THR A 131 -38.81 -2.07 22.92
N GLU A 132 -38.96 -1.74 24.20
CA GLU A 132 -40.23 -1.18 24.70
C GLU A 132 -40.52 0.21 24.11
N LEU A 133 -39.48 0.89 23.58
CA LEU A 133 -39.60 2.15 22.85
C LEU A 133 -40.00 1.95 21.37
N GLY A 134 -40.34 0.74 20.93
CA GLY A 134 -40.74 0.45 19.54
C GLY A 134 -39.60 0.04 18.62
N PHE A 135 -39.92 -0.10 17.32
CA PHE A 135 -38.93 -0.37 16.27
C PHE A 135 -38.10 0.90 15.99
N HIS A 136 -36.80 0.76 15.82
CA HIS A 136 -35.95 1.90 15.48
C HIS A 136 -34.78 1.47 14.59
N ALA A 137 -34.42 2.31 13.64
CA ALA A 137 -33.32 2.05 12.71
C ALA A 137 -32.51 3.32 12.44
N MET A 138 -31.21 3.15 12.20
CA MET A 138 -30.32 4.18 11.69
C MET A 138 -29.77 3.71 10.33
N LEU A 139 -30.15 4.38 9.25
CA LEU A 139 -29.72 4.09 7.88
C LEU A 139 -28.60 5.04 7.50
N MET A 140 -27.47 4.49 7.04
CA MET A 140 -26.28 5.25 6.61
C MET A 140 -25.95 4.96 5.15
N GLY A 141 -24.99 5.70 4.58
CA GLY A 141 -24.47 5.45 3.23
C GLY A 141 -25.29 6.09 2.11
N MET A 142 -26.18 7.02 2.45
CA MET A 142 -26.94 7.84 1.49
C MET A 142 -26.21 9.16 1.23
N PRO A 143 -26.18 9.65 -0.03
CA PRO A 143 -25.48 10.90 -0.38
C PRO A 143 -25.99 12.14 0.37
N GLU A 144 -27.26 12.17 0.77
CA GLU A 144 -27.87 13.30 1.50
C GLU A 144 -27.73 13.16 3.03
N GLY A 145 -26.94 12.20 3.50
CA GLY A 145 -26.70 11.90 4.92
C GLY A 145 -27.66 10.85 5.50
N ALA A 146 -27.38 10.44 6.73
CA ALA A 146 -28.13 9.39 7.40
C ALA A 146 -29.63 9.69 7.60
N ALA A 147 -30.40 8.63 7.75
CA ALA A 147 -31.83 8.69 8.08
C ALA A 147 -32.16 7.79 9.26
N ILE A 148 -33.27 8.10 9.92
CA ILE A 148 -33.79 7.33 11.04
C ILE A 148 -35.22 6.88 10.78
N ILE A 149 -35.55 5.72 11.33
CA ILE A 149 -36.92 5.20 11.44
C ILE A 149 -37.24 5.12 12.92
N GLU A 150 -38.33 5.73 13.35
CA GLU A 150 -38.70 5.80 14.77
C GLU A 150 -40.23 5.83 14.93
N PRO A 151 -40.78 5.45 16.11
CA PRO A 151 -42.20 5.63 16.36
C PRO A 151 -42.58 7.11 16.48
N VAL A 152 -43.78 7.47 16.06
CA VAL A 152 -44.32 8.83 16.16
C VAL A 152 -44.53 9.27 17.63
N SER A 153 -44.74 8.32 18.53
CA SER A 153 -44.87 8.56 19.98
C SER A 153 -44.37 7.37 20.77
N LEU A 154 -43.74 7.63 21.93
CA LEU A 154 -43.36 6.57 22.88
C LEU A 154 -44.55 5.88 23.55
N GLN A 155 -45.75 6.47 23.50
CA GLN A 155 -46.94 5.89 24.12
C GLN A 155 -47.65 4.87 23.21
N THR A 156 -47.53 5.02 21.89
CA THR A 156 -48.20 4.19 20.89
C THR A 156 -47.23 3.84 19.76
N VAL A 157 -46.75 2.60 19.75
CA VAL A 157 -45.66 2.12 18.87
C VAL A 157 -46.15 1.40 17.60
N ASP A 158 -47.32 1.81 17.09
CA ASP A 158 -47.92 1.24 15.87
C ASP A 158 -47.63 2.08 14.61
N TYR A 159 -47.31 3.36 14.80
CA TYR A 159 -47.07 4.33 13.74
C TYR A 159 -45.65 4.87 13.80
N TYR A 160 -45.00 4.96 12.65
CA TYR A 160 -43.60 5.29 12.50
C TYR A 160 -43.39 6.41 11.48
N VAL A 161 -42.32 7.15 11.68
CA VAL A 161 -41.86 8.22 10.79
C VAL A 161 -40.46 7.89 10.27
N VAL A 162 -40.23 8.20 8.99
CA VAL A 162 -38.92 8.14 8.35
C VAL A 162 -38.46 9.55 8.06
N SER A 163 -37.30 9.92 8.58
CA SER A 163 -36.78 11.29 8.53
C SER A 163 -35.25 11.31 8.39
N ARG A 164 -34.71 12.42 7.88
CA ARG A 164 -33.25 12.63 7.84
C ARG A 164 -32.75 12.99 9.22
N LEU A 165 -31.55 12.52 9.60
CA LEU A 165 -30.99 12.81 10.92
C LEU A 165 -30.85 14.32 11.16
N ASN A 166 -30.36 15.04 10.15
CA ASN A 166 -30.16 16.50 10.20
C ASN A 166 -31.45 17.33 10.17
N SER A 167 -32.62 16.70 9.99
CA SER A 167 -33.92 17.38 10.01
C SER A 167 -34.47 17.54 11.43
N HIS A 168 -33.88 16.86 12.40
CA HIS A 168 -34.20 17.00 13.81
C HIS A 168 -33.39 18.15 14.39
N GLU A 169 -34.07 19.26 14.69
CA GLU A 169 -33.46 20.34 15.44
C GLU A 169 -33.14 19.83 16.84
N ILE A 170 -31.85 19.71 17.16
CA ILE A 170 -31.43 19.84 18.55
C ILE A 170 -31.72 21.31 18.90
N THR A 171 -32.90 21.57 19.47
CA THR A 171 -33.42 22.91 19.83
C THR A 171 -32.52 23.70 20.80
N SER A 172 -31.34 23.17 21.12
CA SER A 172 -30.34 23.73 22.01
C SER A 172 -29.00 24.08 21.34
N LEU A 173 -28.87 24.18 20.00
CA LEU A 173 -27.66 24.75 19.37
C LEU A 173 -27.33 26.16 19.94
N GLU A 174 -28.33 26.94 20.37
CA GLU A 174 -28.14 28.22 21.09
C GLU A 174 -27.63 28.07 22.55
N ARG A 175 -27.64 26.86 23.11
CA ARG A 175 -27.15 26.53 24.47
C ARG A 175 -25.89 25.66 24.48
N MET A 176 -25.41 25.23 23.31
CA MET A 176 -24.15 24.48 23.18
C MET A 176 -22.99 25.45 23.31
N VAL A 177 -22.33 25.47 24.48
CA VAL A 177 -21.17 26.35 24.70
C VAL A 177 -19.88 25.60 24.38
N LYS A 178 -19.74 24.31 24.75
CA LYS A 178 -18.55 23.46 24.44
C LYS A 178 -18.89 21.95 24.41
N LEU A 179 -18.20 21.19 23.55
CA LEU A 179 -17.88 19.77 23.78
C LEU A 179 -16.48 19.79 24.41
N LEU A 180 -16.19 19.02 25.45
CA LEU A 180 -14.95 19.22 26.21
C LEU A 180 -14.12 17.94 26.34
N ASP A 181 -12.85 18.03 25.92
CA ASP A 181 -11.78 17.13 26.35
C ASP A 181 -11.17 17.75 27.63
N ASP A 182 -11.65 17.30 28.80
CA ASP A 182 -11.19 17.80 30.12
C ASP A 182 -10.44 16.75 30.95
N PRO A 183 -9.34 16.17 30.42
CA PRO A 183 -8.50 15.26 31.17
C PRO A 183 -7.71 16.03 32.23
N THR A 184 -7.21 15.30 33.23
CA THR A 184 -6.21 15.85 34.16
C THR A 184 -4.99 16.38 33.41
N GLU A 185 -4.22 17.32 34.00
CA GLU A 185 -3.05 17.89 33.31
C GLU A 185 -2.07 16.81 32.81
N ASP A 186 -1.84 15.76 33.60
CA ASP A 186 -0.99 14.63 33.24
C ASP A 186 -1.57 13.82 32.06
N GLU A 187 -2.86 13.49 32.09
CA GLU A 187 -3.54 12.79 31.00
C GLU A 187 -3.59 13.65 29.72
N ARG A 188 -3.75 14.97 29.85
CA ARG A 188 -3.67 15.92 28.72
C ARG A 188 -2.31 15.83 28.06
N ALA A 189 -1.24 15.90 28.86
CA ALA A 189 0.12 15.80 28.36
C ALA A 189 0.38 14.44 27.65
N GLN A 190 -0.13 13.34 28.22
CA GLN A 190 -0.03 12.01 27.61
C GLN A 190 -0.79 11.91 26.28
N ARG A 191 -2.02 12.42 26.21
CA ARG A 191 -2.82 12.46 24.98
C ARG A 191 -2.13 13.30 23.91
N THR A 192 -1.62 14.49 24.27
CA THR A 192 -0.88 15.35 23.35
C THR A 192 0.37 14.66 22.84
N ALA A 193 1.17 14.04 23.72
CA ALA A 193 2.37 13.31 23.33
C ALA A 193 2.05 12.13 22.40
N PHE A 194 0.97 11.38 22.67
CA PHE A 194 0.50 10.32 21.78
C PHE A 194 0.13 10.88 20.41
N ARG A 195 -0.68 11.94 20.35
CA ARG A 195 -1.10 12.56 19.08
C ARG A 195 0.08 13.12 18.30
N GLU A 196 1.05 13.77 18.95
CA GLU A 196 2.29 14.25 18.34
C GLU A 196 3.12 13.08 17.77
N GLN A 197 3.20 11.96 18.49
CA GLN A 197 3.85 10.74 18.01
C GLN A 197 3.12 10.17 16.79
N VAL A 198 1.79 10.10 16.79
CA VAL A 198 0.99 9.66 15.63
C VAL A 198 1.16 10.59 14.44
N ALA A 199 1.22 11.91 14.68
CA ALA A 199 1.45 12.92 13.65
C ALA A 199 2.86 12.79 13.04
N ALA A 200 3.89 12.57 13.87
CA ALA A 200 5.27 12.41 13.44
C ALA A 200 5.57 11.02 12.83
N SER A 201 4.70 10.03 13.04
CA SER A 201 4.90 8.70 12.49
C SER A 201 4.79 8.70 10.96
N THR A 202 5.87 8.27 10.31
CA THR A 202 5.93 8.02 8.86
C THR A 202 5.34 6.67 8.47
N SER A 203 4.98 5.82 9.44
CA SER A 203 4.26 4.58 9.14
C SER A 203 2.83 4.95 8.73
N SER A 204 2.54 4.90 7.44
CA SER A 204 1.16 4.94 6.96
C SER A 204 0.39 3.79 7.64
N PRO A 205 -0.80 4.02 8.22
CA PRO A 205 -1.63 2.94 8.73
C PRO A 205 -2.04 1.90 7.68
N ASN A 206 -1.76 2.12 6.38
CA ASN A 206 -1.76 1.04 5.37
C ASN A 206 -0.77 -0.09 5.68
N THR A 207 0.24 0.13 6.53
CA THR A 207 1.08 -0.94 7.06
C THR A 207 0.37 -1.78 8.13
N LEU A 208 -0.68 -1.26 8.78
CA LEU A 208 -1.49 -1.93 9.80
C LEU A 208 -2.74 -2.60 9.21
N ASN A 209 -3.36 -1.98 8.20
CA ASN A 209 -4.51 -2.48 7.48
C ASN A 209 -4.07 -2.98 6.10
N LYS A 210 -3.39 -4.14 6.09
CA LYS A 210 -2.83 -4.71 4.88
C LYS A 210 -3.94 -5.29 3.99
N ALA A 211 -3.94 -4.91 2.72
CA ALA A 211 -4.82 -5.44 1.69
C ALA A 211 -5.01 -6.97 1.75
N GLY A 212 -6.27 -7.43 1.72
CA GLY A 212 -6.61 -8.86 1.74
C GLY A 212 -6.39 -9.58 3.08
N VAL A 213 -6.04 -8.84 4.15
CA VAL A 213 -6.03 -9.37 5.52
C VAL A 213 -7.42 -9.20 6.12
N PRO A 214 -7.92 -10.19 6.89
CA PRO A 214 -9.18 -10.07 7.60
C PRO A 214 -9.26 -8.82 8.47
N VAL A 215 -10.43 -8.20 8.54
CA VAL A 215 -10.76 -7.07 9.40
C VAL A 215 -11.22 -7.63 10.74
N PRO A 216 -10.38 -7.60 11.81
CA PRO A 216 -10.82 -8.04 13.12
C PRO A 216 -11.82 -7.05 13.72
N LEU A 217 -12.88 -7.57 14.35
CA LEU A 217 -13.81 -6.78 15.14
C LEU A 217 -13.31 -6.68 16.59
N ARG A 218 -13.17 -5.46 17.10
CA ARG A 218 -12.84 -5.20 18.51
C ARG A 218 -14.12 -4.93 19.30
N VAL A 219 -14.42 -5.81 20.25
CA VAL A 219 -15.58 -5.71 21.13
C VAL A 219 -15.13 -5.23 22.51
N TYR A 220 -15.64 -4.07 22.92
CA TYR A 220 -15.37 -3.48 24.24
C TYR A 220 -16.61 -3.63 25.13
N ARG A 221 -16.39 -4.08 26.37
CA ARG A 221 -17.41 -4.13 27.40
C ARG A 221 -17.75 -2.72 27.85
N PHE A 222 -18.98 -2.30 27.62
CA PHE A 222 -19.44 -0.94 27.79
C PHE A 222 -20.35 -0.79 28.99
N ALA A 223 -19.92 -0.03 30.00
CA ALA A 223 -20.71 0.32 31.16
C ALA A 223 -21.44 1.64 30.91
N LEU A 224 -22.76 1.60 30.71
CA LEU A 224 -23.58 2.77 30.44
C LEU A 224 -24.41 3.14 31.68
N GLY A 225 -23.98 4.18 32.40
CA GLY A 225 -24.73 4.69 33.54
C GLY A 225 -25.79 5.71 33.13
N CYS A 226 -26.76 5.96 34.00
CA CYS A 226 -27.62 7.14 33.86
C CYS A 226 -27.96 7.82 35.17
N THR A 227 -28.20 9.13 35.12
CA THR A 227 -28.75 9.88 36.26
C THR A 227 -30.25 9.65 36.42
N GLY A 228 -30.80 10.03 37.59
CA GLY A 228 -32.24 9.97 37.84
C GLY A 228 -33.06 10.86 36.90
N GLU A 229 -32.49 11.97 36.43
CA GLU A 229 -33.12 12.89 35.48
C GLU A 229 -33.30 12.22 34.12
N PHE A 230 -32.27 11.52 33.63
CA PHE A 230 -32.37 10.75 32.38
C PHE A 230 -33.42 9.65 32.50
N ALA A 231 -33.37 8.85 33.58
CA ALA A 231 -34.30 7.75 33.77
C ALA A 231 -35.76 8.22 33.74
N ASN A 232 -36.07 9.36 34.37
CA ASN A 232 -37.40 9.95 34.37
C ASN A 232 -37.88 10.39 32.97
N SER A 233 -36.99 10.92 32.13
CA SER A 233 -37.33 11.30 30.75
C SER A 233 -37.77 10.11 29.91
N PHE A 234 -37.24 8.92 30.20
CA PHE A 234 -37.54 7.70 29.47
C PHE A 234 -38.35 6.70 30.31
N GLY A 235 -39.36 7.19 31.05
CA GLY A 235 -40.40 6.35 31.67
C GLY A 235 -40.14 5.91 33.13
N GLY A 236 -38.95 6.15 33.67
CA GLY A 236 -38.65 5.99 35.11
C GLY A 236 -38.63 4.53 35.60
N THR A 237 -38.40 3.56 34.71
CA THR A 237 -38.29 2.13 35.06
C THR A 237 -37.00 1.52 34.53
N VAL A 238 -36.54 0.44 35.15
CA VAL A 238 -35.37 -0.31 34.64
C VAL A 238 -35.60 -0.78 33.20
N ALA A 239 -36.81 -1.24 32.85
CA ALA A 239 -37.11 -1.76 31.52
C ALA A 239 -37.08 -0.70 30.43
N SER A 240 -37.60 0.49 30.73
CA SER A 240 -37.61 1.61 29.80
C SER A 240 -36.21 2.22 29.63
N VAL A 241 -35.40 2.27 30.70
CA VAL A 241 -33.99 2.68 30.62
C VAL A 241 -33.14 1.65 29.86
N MET A 242 -33.29 0.35 30.13
CA MET A 242 -32.60 -0.69 29.35
C MET A 242 -32.97 -0.63 27.86
N SER A 243 -34.22 -0.31 27.55
CA SER A 243 -34.65 -0.08 26.16
C SER A 243 -33.94 1.13 25.54
N ALA A 244 -33.79 2.22 26.28
CA ALA A 244 -33.03 3.40 25.83
C ALA A 244 -31.53 3.10 25.65
N PHE A 245 -30.91 2.37 26.58
CA PHE A 245 -29.50 1.97 26.51
C PHE A 245 -29.21 1.11 25.29
N VAL A 246 -30.07 0.14 24.99
CA VAL A 246 -29.94 -0.72 23.78
C VAL A 246 -30.12 0.12 22.51
N THR A 247 -31.13 0.99 22.43
CA THR A 247 -31.35 1.87 21.28
C THR A 247 -30.17 2.81 21.04
N PHE A 248 -29.67 3.45 22.10
CA PHE A 248 -28.54 4.37 22.06
C PHE A 248 -27.26 3.66 21.61
N THR A 249 -26.91 2.56 22.27
CA THR A 249 -25.68 1.79 21.99
C THR A 249 -25.71 1.19 20.59
N ASN A 250 -26.85 0.67 20.14
CA ASN A 250 -26.97 0.13 18.78
C ASN A 250 -26.78 1.22 17.71
N THR A 251 -27.28 2.44 17.98
CA THR A 251 -27.10 3.59 17.09
C THR A 251 -25.66 4.08 17.08
N LEU A 252 -25.03 4.21 18.26
CA LEU A 252 -23.63 4.60 18.43
C LEU A 252 -22.67 3.63 17.73
N ASN A 253 -22.96 2.33 17.77
CA ASN A 253 -22.16 1.31 17.08
C ASN A 253 -22.17 1.45 15.55
N THR A 254 -23.11 2.18 14.94
CA THR A 254 -23.21 2.28 13.49
C THR A 254 -21.97 2.90 12.84
N PRO A 255 -21.55 4.14 13.18
CA PRO A 255 -20.30 4.70 12.64
C PRO A 255 -19.05 3.98 13.15
N LEU A 256 -19.02 3.48 14.39
CA LEU A 256 -17.84 2.79 14.96
C LEU A 256 -17.55 1.46 14.24
N MET A 257 -18.58 0.70 13.91
CA MET A 257 -18.41 -0.56 13.19
C MET A 257 -18.02 -0.33 11.73
N ARG A 258 -18.56 0.71 11.08
CA ARG A 258 -18.20 1.06 9.68
C ARG A 258 -16.76 1.57 9.56
N ASP A 259 -16.36 2.49 10.43
CA ASP A 259 -15.13 3.29 10.23
C ASP A 259 -13.89 2.72 10.93
N ILE A 260 -14.06 2.00 12.05
CA ILE A 260 -12.93 1.54 12.88
C ILE A 260 -13.03 0.07 13.31
N SER A 261 -14.05 -0.68 12.86
CA SER A 261 -14.32 -2.07 13.25
C SER A 261 -14.36 -2.26 14.77
N MET A 262 -15.15 -1.42 15.44
CA MET A 262 -15.34 -1.45 16.89
C MET A 262 -16.81 -1.57 17.26
N ARG A 263 -17.11 -2.37 18.28
CA ARG A 263 -18.45 -2.54 18.84
C ARG A 263 -18.44 -2.45 20.37
N PHE A 264 -19.47 -1.83 20.91
CA PHE A 264 -19.79 -1.87 22.33
C PHE A 264 -20.85 -2.92 22.65
N ASP A 265 -20.53 -3.76 23.64
CA ASP A 265 -21.46 -4.70 24.24
C ASP A 265 -21.73 -4.28 25.70
N LEU A 266 -23.00 -4.07 26.06
CA LEU A 266 -23.42 -3.72 27.42
C LEU A 266 -23.07 -4.84 28.41
N ILE A 267 -22.59 -4.45 29.59
CA ILE A 267 -21.98 -5.38 30.55
C ILE A 267 -23.01 -6.27 31.25
N ALA A 268 -22.56 -7.40 31.80
CA ALA A 268 -23.42 -8.31 32.52
C ALA A 268 -24.18 -7.67 33.72
N GLN A 269 -23.62 -6.62 34.35
CA GLN A 269 -24.19 -5.92 35.51
C GLN A 269 -24.86 -4.57 35.16
N GLU A 270 -25.23 -4.33 33.89
CA GLU A 270 -25.74 -3.04 33.41
C GLU A 270 -26.85 -2.42 34.28
N GLU A 271 -27.76 -3.27 34.78
CA GLU A 271 -28.91 -2.87 35.59
C GLU A 271 -28.53 -2.16 36.91
N GLU A 272 -27.30 -2.37 37.40
CA GLU A 272 -26.78 -1.76 38.63
C GLU A 272 -26.39 -0.29 38.44
N LEU A 273 -26.19 0.15 37.20
CA LEU A 273 -25.81 1.52 36.83
C LEU A 273 -27.02 2.42 36.53
N ILE A 274 -28.23 1.89 36.70
CA ILE A 274 -29.48 2.62 36.47
C ILE A 274 -29.95 3.29 37.75
N HIS A 275 -29.95 4.63 37.76
CA HIS A 275 -30.52 5.42 38.84
C HIS A 275 -31.89 5.95 38.44
N LEU A 276 -32.95 5.54 39.14
CA LEU A 276 -34.34 5.90 38.80
C LEU A 276 -34.83 7.20 39.44
N SER A 277 -34.14 7.73 40.45
CA SER A 277 -34.60 8.89 41.22
C SER A 277 -33.49 9.94 41.31
N PRO A 278 -33.74 11.18 40.86
CA PRO A 278 -32.80 12.30 41.01
C PRO A 278 -32.43 12.60 42.46
N GLN A 279 -33.25 12.17 43.42
CA GLN A 279 -33.02 12.44 44.85
C GLN A 279 -32.06 11.45 45.50
N SER A 280 -31.87 10.27 44.90
CA SER A 280 -31.08 9.18 45.48
C SER A 280 -29.96 8.70 44.58
N ASP A 281 -29.77 9.31 43.42
CA ASP A 281 -28.64 8.98 42.56
C ASP A 281 -27.31 9.46 43.20
N PRO A 282 -26.16 8.91 42.78
CA PRO A 282 -24.87 9.20 43.39
C PRO A 282 -24.26 10.52 42.92
N TYR A 283 -24.95 11.31 42.11
CA TYR A 283 -24.43 12.56 41.55
C TYR A 283 -24.95 13.76 42.35
N THR A 284 -24.03 14.60 42.84
CA THR A 284 -24.40 15.82 43.59
C THR A 284 -25.28 16.76 42.77
N ASN A 285 -25.06 16.81 41.46
CA ASN A 285 -25.91 17.52 40.50
C ASN A 285 -26.00 16.68 39.21
N GLY A 286 -27.08 15.92 39.08
CA GLY A 286 -27.36 15.09 37.92
C GLY A 286 -27.56 15.87 36.62
N SER A 287 -27.68 17.21 36.64
CA SER A 287 -27.84 18.05 35.44
C SER A 287 -26.59 18.88 35.07
N ALA A 288 -25.41 18.53 35.57
CA ALA A 288 -24.15 19.21 35.24
C ALA A 288 -23.08 18.23 34.73
N GLY A 289 -22.86 18.22 33.41
CA GLY A 289 -21.95 17.27 32.76
C GLY A 289 -20.52 17.33 33.27
N LEU A 290 -20.01 18.55 33.53
CA LEU A 290 -18.65 18.77 34.08
C LEU A 290 -18.48 18.22 35.49
N GLN A 291 -19.54 18.14 36.28
CA GLN A 291 -19.47 17.56 37.61
C GLN A 291 -19.56 16.02 37.56
N ILE A 292 -20.41 15.50 36.68
CA ILE A 292 -20.61 14.06 36.50
C ILE A 292 -19.32 13.40 36.00
N VAL A 293 -18.66 13.97 34.98
CA VAL A 293 -17.49 13.35 34.34
C VAL A 293 -16.34 13.09 35.31
N GLY A 294 -16.13 13.98 36.29
CA GLY A 294 -15.05 13.87 37.28
C GLY A 294 -15.26 12.79 38.34
N VAL A 295 -16.49 12.30 38.53
CA VAL A 295 -16.81 11.27 39.55
C VAL A 295 -17.35 9.96 38.97
N ASN A 296 -17.79 9.97 37.70
CA ASN A 296 -18.48 8.85 37.07
C ASN A 296 -17.69 7.53 37.15
N GLY A 297 -16.40 7.55 36.79
CA GLY A 297 -15.57 6.35 36.85
C GLY A 297 -15.45 5.75 38.24
N SER A 298 -15.37 6.59 39.29
CA SER A 298 -15.35 6.10 40.67
C SER A 298 -16.68 5.47 41.08
N ILE A 299 -17.80 6.05 40.63
CA ILE A 299 -19.14 5.51 40.90
C ILE A 299 -19.31 4.15 40.22
N MET A 300 -19.00 4.05 38.92
CA MET A 300 -19.06 2.79 38.17
C MET A 300 -18.17 1.71 38.80
N ASN A 301 -16.92 2.06 39.13
CA ASN A 301 -15.98 1.15 39.78
C ASN A 301 -16.50 0.59 41.11
N ASN A 302 -17.23 1.40 41.88
CA ASN A 302 -17.80 0.97 43.15
C ASN A 302 -19.03 0.07 42.99
N LEU A 303 -19.83 0.28 41.94
CA LEU A 303 -21.05 -0.49 41.68
C LEU A 303 -20.73 -1.84 41.03
N VAL A 304 -20.06 -1.81 39.87
CA VAL A 304 -19.85 -3.00 39.03
C VAL A 304 -18.41 -3.53 39.04
N GLY A 305 -17.47 -2.80 39.65
CA GLY A 305 -16.06 -3.17 39.74
C GLY A 305 -15.22 -2.74 38.53
N PHE A 306 -13.97 -2.34 38.76
CA PHE A 306 -13.08 -1.88 37.69
C PHE A 306 -12.84 -2.89 36.58
N ALA A 307 -12.85 -4.20 36.87
CA ALA A 307 -12.54 -5.23 35.88
C ALA A 307 -13.74 -5.65 35.00
N SER A 308 -14.97 -5.20 35.31
CA SER A 308 -16.17 -5.64 34.60
C SER A 308 -16.39 -4.94 33.26
N TYR A 309 -15.75 -3.80 33.03
CA TYR A 309 -15.93 -3.00 31.83
C TYR A 309 -14.60 -2.46 31.28
N ASP A 310 -14.61 -2.08 30.01
CA ASP A 310 -13.45 -1.61 29.24
C ASP A 310 -13.52 -0.10 28.98
N ILE A 311 -14.74 0.42 28.87
CA ILE A 311 -15.07 1.84 28.76
C ILE A 311 -16.42 2.09 29.44
N GLY A 312 -16.54 3.23 30.13
CA GLY A 312 -17.76 3.63 30.80
C GLY A 312 -18.18 5.05 30.40
N HIS A 313 -19.49 5.27 30.38
CA HIS A 313 -20.09 6.53 29.96
C HIS A 313 -21.42 6.75 30.67
N CYS A 314 -21.78 8.00 30.99
CA CYS A 314 -23.03 8.34 31.68
C CYS A 314 -23.98 9.14 30.78
N LEU A 315 -25.26 8.80 30.79
CA LEU A 315 -26.33 9.57 30.15
C LEU A 315 -27.07 10.40 31.20
N THR A 316 -27.24 11.70 30.91
CA THR A 316 -28.04 12.59 31.75
C THR A 316 -29.13 13.33 30.96
N GLY A 317 -30.21 13.68 31.66
CA GLY A 317 -31.33 14.46 31.13
C GLY A 317 -31.00 15.95 31.04
N GLY A 318 -30.29 16.34 30.00
CA GLY A 318 -29.87 17.71 29.71
C GLY A 318 -28.85 18.27 30.72
N CYS A 319 -28.04 19.23 30.26
CA CYS A 319 -27.02 19.87 31.09
C CYS A 319 -27.25 21.39 31.19
N ASN A 320 -27.00 21.96 32.36
CA ASN A 320 -27.20 23.39 32.66
C ASN A 320 -25.89 24.18 32.87
N ASP A 321 -24.75 23.51 32.69
CA ASP A 321 -23.38 24.03 32.81
C ASP A 321 -22.71 24.33 31.46
N GLY A 322 -23.47 24.32 30.36
CA GLY A 322 -23.03 24.78 29.04
C GLY A 322 -22.37 23.71 28.15
N VAL A 323 -22.37 22.45 28.56
CA VAL A 323 -21.79 21.33 27.79
C VAL A 323 -22.87 20.43 27.18
N ALA A 324 -22.60 19.86 26.01
CA ALA A 324 -23.41 18.80 25.41
C ALA A 324 -22.88 17.40 25.70
N GLY A 325 -21.57 17.28 25.80
CA GLY A 325 -20.86 16.09 26.21
C GLY A 325 -19.50 16.49 26.77
N VAL A 326 -18.93 15.60 27.59
CA VAL A 326 -17.58 15.76 28.13
C VAL A 326 -16.93 14.39 28.28
N ALA A 327 -15.69 14.27 27.81
CA ALA A 327 -14.84 13.12 28.02
C ALA A 327 -13.55 13.54 28.74
N ALA A 328 -13.26 12.88 29.87
CA ALA A 328 -12.00 13.03 30.59
C ALA A 328 -11.21 11.71 30.68
N GLY A 329 -11.89 10.58 30.43
CA GLY A 329 -11.33 9.23 30.52
C GLY A 329 -10.81 8.68 29.19
N GLN A 330 -10.04 7.60 29.25
CA GLN A 330 -9.62 6.81 28.08
C GLN A 330 -10.00 5.34 28.24
N ALA A 331 -10.45 4.70 27.17
CA ALA A 331 -10.76 3.27 27.15
C ALA A 331 -9.55 2.44 27.59
N CYS A 332 -9.78 1.31 28.27
CA CYS A 332 -8.72 0.46 28.85
C CYS A 332 -7.79 1.14 29.87
N PHE A 333 -8.05 2.36 30.32
CA PHE A 333 -7.20 3.09 31.26
C PHE A 333 -7.81 3.23 32.67
N ILE A 334 -7.09 3.82 33.62
CA ILE A 334 -7.59 3.99 35.00
C ILE A 334 -8.82 4.90 35.08
N SER A 335 -8.93 5.87 34.18
CA SER A 335 -10.03 6.84 34.09
C SER A 335 -11.14 6.41 33.13
N LYS A 336 -11.15 5.14 32.67
CA LYS A 336 -12.02 4.63 31.59
C LYS A 336 -13.52 4.83 31.74
N GLY A 337 -14.03 5.18 32.92
CA GLY A 337 -15.44 5.50 33.14
C GLY A 337 -15.80 6.99 33.00
N ASN A 338 -14.84 7.89 32.76
CA ASN A 338 -15.08 9.33 32.80
C ASN A 338 -15.53 9.89 31.43
N GLY A 339 -16.76 9.58 31.04
CA GLY A 339 -17.43 10.17 29.88
C GLY A 339 -18.91 10.46 30.16
N VAL A 340 -19.45 11.53 29.59
CA VAL A 340 -20.84 11.96 29.80
C VAL A 340 -21.45 12.51 28.51
N THR A 341 -22.70 12.13 28.23
CA THR A 341 -23.53 12.69 27.16
C THR A 341 -24.80 13.28 27.76
N CYS A 342 -25.08 14.54 27.45
CA CYS A 342 -26.29 15.25 27.85
C CYS A 342 -27.36 15.10 26.76
N ILE A 343 -28.52 14.56 27.11
CA ILE A 343 -29.61 14.29 26.16
C ILE A 343 -30.77 15.23 26.46
N TRP A 344 -31.13 16.04 25.46
CA TRP A 344 -32.29 16.92 25.51
C TRP A 344 -33.43 16.32 24.71
N GLY A 345 -34.59 16.17 25.35
CA GLY A 345 -35.75 15.54 24.75
C GLY A 345 -36.03 14.17 25.35
N ASN A 346 -37.16 13.60 24.97
CA ASN A 346 -37.66 12.33 25.49
C ASN A 346 -38.24 11.45 24.38
N SER A 347 -37.58 11.43 23.23
CA SER A 347 -37.93 10.64 22.05
C SER A 347 -36.80 9.73 21.59
N VAL A 348 -37.11 8.82 20.66
CA VAL A 348 -36.11 7.93 20.05
C VAL A 348 -35.13 8.75 19.20
N SER A 349 -35.61 9.72 18.43
CA SER A 349 -34.76 10.67 17.66
C SER A 349 -33.83 11.47 18.56
N ALA A 350 -34.26 11.91 19.74
CA ALA A 350 -33.35 12.55 20.70
C ALA A 350 -32.21 11.61 21.12
N LEU A 351 -32.50 10.33 21.40
CA LEU A 351 -31.47 9.32 21.71
C LEU A 351 -30.53 9.08 20.51
N GLN A 352 -31.08 8.89 19.31
CA GLN A 352 -30.31 8.56 18.11
C GLN A 352 -29.45 9.74 17.64
N SER A 353 -30.00 10.96 17.66
CA SER A 353 -29.26 12.18 17.31
C SER A 353 -28.14 12.46 18.32
N SER A 354 -28.41 12.37 19.63
CA SER A 354 -27.36 12.51 20.65
C SER A 354 -26.29 11.41 20.56
N ALA A 355 -26.65 10.17 20.19
CA ALA A 355 -25.68 9.10 20.01
C ALA A 355 -24.66 9.42 18.90
N ILE A 356 -25.09 10.05 17.80
CA ILE A 356 -24.22 10.36 16.66
C ILE A 356 -23.54 11.73 16.80
N GLN A 357 -24.28 12.76 17.20
CA GLN A 357 -23.79 14.14 17.22
C GLN A 357 -22.95 14.47 18.45
N VAL A 358 -23.16 13.75 19.56
CA VAL A 358 -22.51 14.03 20.85
C VAL A 358 -21.73 12.83 21.34
N ALA A 359 -22.38 11.67 21.51
CA ALA A 359 -21.71 10.53 22.12
C ALA A 359 -20.57 9.99 21.25
N ALA A 360 -20.75 9.90 19.93
CA ALA A 360 -19.66 9.51 19.04
C ALA A 360 -18.46 10.47 19.13
N HIS A 361 -18.69 11.76 19.37
CA HIS A 361 -17.64 12.75 19.61
C HIS A 361 -16.89 12.45 20.91
N GLU A 362 -17.60 12.34 22.02
CA GLU A 362 -16.99 12.07 23.33
C GLU A 362 -16.30 10.70 23.37
N ILE A 363 -16.87 9.70 22.71
CA ILE A 363 -16.25 8.39 22.55
C ILE A 363 -14.97 8.51 21.71
N GLY A 364 -14.96 9.30 20.65
CA GLY A 364 -13.72 9.57 19.92
C GLY A 364 -12.60 10.10 20.81
N HIS A 365 -12.91 11.00 21.76
CA HIS A 365 -11.95 11.42 22.80
C HIS A 365 -11.57 10.30 23.77
N GLN A 366 -12.49 9.44 24.18
CA GLN A 366 -12.18 8.26 25.00
C GLN A 366 -11.27 7.24 24.25
N PHE A 367 -11.17 7.35 22.93
CA PHE A 367 -10.20 6.64 22.08
C PHE A 367 -9.07 7.54 21.55
N SER A 368 -8.79 8.64 22.27
CA SER A 368 -7.68 9.58 22.05
C SER A 368 -7.74 10.44 20.79
N GLY A 369 -8.86 10.45 20.06
CA GLY A 369 -9.08 11.38 18.95
C GLY A 369 -9.03 12.84 19.44
N GLY A 370 -8.33 13.70 18.72
CA GLY A 370 -8.33 15.15 18.90
C GLY A 370 -9.41 15.82 18.07
N HIS A 371 -9.73 17.08 18.40
CA HIS A 371 -10.66 17.87 17.62
C HIS A 371 -10.11 18.15 16.21
N THR A 372 -10.98 18.12 15.20
CA THR A 372 -10.58 18.34 13.79
C THR A 372 -10.77 19.78 13.32
N PHE A 373 -11.48 20.63 14.07
CA PHE A 373 -11.73 22.02 13.68
C PHE A 373 -10.47 22.89 13.80
N ASN A 374 -10.25 23.79 12.83
CA ASN A 374 -9.13 24.74 12.87
C ASN A 374 -9.45 26.03 13.61
N ASN A 375 -10.69 26.53 13.57
CA ASN A 375 -11.03 27.79 14.21
C ASN A 375 -12.46 27.81 14.77
N CYS A 376 -12.56 27.98 16.08
CA CYS A 376 -13.82 28.15 16.79
C CYS A 376 -13.69 29.24 17.86
N PRO A 377 -14.17 30.47 17.60
CA PRO A 377 -14.06 31.58 18.55
C PRO A 377 -14.72 31.26 19.90
N GLY A 378 -13.99 31.45 20.99
CA GLY A 378 -14.43 31.11 22.36
C GLY A 378 -14.12 29.68 22.80
N ALA A 379 -13.49 28.88 21.94
CA ALA A 379 -13.00 27.52 22.24
C ALA A 379 -11.53 27.33 21.80
N GLU A 380 -10.72 28.39 21.86
CA GLU A 380 -9.30 28.36 21.49
C GLU A 380 -8.50 27.37 22.36
N ASP A 381 -8.93 27.16 23.61
CA ASP A 381 -8.38 26.19 24.54
C ASP A 381 -8.63 24.72 24.13
N GLN A 382 -9.59 24.50 23.23
CA GLN A 382 -9.96 23.17 22.73
C GLN A 382 -9.36 22.87 21.35
N HIS A 383 -8.70 23.84 20.72
CA HIS A 383 -8.02 23.61 19.44
C HIS A 383 -6.86 22.61 19.61
N ALA A 384 -6.97 21.47 18.94
CA ALA A 384 -5.96 20.42 18.96
C ALA A 384 -5.03 20.56 17.73
N SER A 385 -3.91 21.26 17.89
CA SER A 385 -3.01 21.58 16.76
C SER A 385 -2.44 20.37 16.02
N GLY A 386 -2.38 19.20 16.68
CA GLY A 386 -1.96 17.94 16.06
C GLY A 386 -3.02 17.26 15.19
N SER A 387 -4.27 17.73 15.23
CA SER A 387 -5.42 17.09 14.57
C SER A 387 -6.36 18.05 13.82
N ALA A 388 -6.16 19.36 13.93
CA ALA A 388 -7.01 20.43 13.41
C ALA A 388 -6.91 20.61 11.86
N ALA A 389 -7.37 19.60 11.13
CA ALA A 389 -7.26 19.47 9.67
C ALA A 389 -8.51 19.90 8.88
N GLU A 390 -9.59 20.34 9.55
CA GLU A 390 -10.79 20.87 8.88
C GLU A 390 -10.87 22.41 9.02
N PRO A 391 -11.25 23.15 7.96
CA PRO A 391 -11.41 24.60 8.05
C PRO A 391 -12.53 25.01 9.02
N GLY A 392 -12.41 26.19 9.63
CA GLY A 392 -13.44 26.75 10.51
C GLY A 392 -13.89 25.77 11.60
N SER A 393 -15.21 25.57 11.73
CA SER A 393 -15.84 24.61 12.65
C SER A 393 -15.65 23.13 12.30
N GLY A 394 -15.16 22.83 11.10
CA GLY A 394 -15.20 21.50 10.48
C GLY A 394 -16.62 20.98 10.19
N SER A 395 -16.69 19.75 9.72
CA SER A 395 -17.92 19.08 9.25
C SER A 395 -18.12 17.65 9.79
N THR A 396 -17.11 17.02 10.38
CA THR A 396 -17.15 15.60 10.79
C THR A 396 -17.41 15.40 12.29
N ILE A 397 -17.53 14.14 12.75
CA ILE A 397 -17.91 13.81 14.13
C ILE A 397 -17.02 14.51 15.19
N LEU A 398 -15.70 14.56 15.02
CA LEU A 398 -14.78 15.22 15.99
C LEU A 398 -14.55 16.71 15.73
N SER A 399 -15.40 17.33 14.91
CA SER A 399 -15.41 18.77 14.67
C SER A 399 -16.45 19.47 15.57
N TYR A 400 -16.48 20.79 15.52
CA TYR A 400 -17.48 21.63 16.20
C TYR A 400 -18.54 22.17 15.23
N ALA A 401 -18.99 21.33 14.29
CA ALA A 401 -19.98 21.71 13.31
C ALA A 401 -21.22 22.34 13.98
N GLY A 402 -21.51 23.59 13.61
CA GLY A 402 -22.72 24.30 14.06
C GLY A 402 -22.55 25.20 15.28
N ILE A 403 -21.44 25.16 16.01
CA ILE A 403 -21.29 25.87 17.30
C ILE A 403 -20.22 26.96 17.33
N CYS A 404 -19.62 27.31 16.18
CA CYS A 404 -18.52 28.29 16.05
C CYS A 404 -18.94 29.63 15.41
N GLY A 405 -20.24 29.94 15.41
CA GLY A 405 -20.76 31.22 14.92
C GLY A 405 -20.43 31.46 13.44
N ASN A 406 -19.71 32.54 13.13
CA ASN A 406 -19.36 32.89 11.74
C ASN A 406 -18.32 31.96 11.10
N GLN A 407 -17.71 31.06 11.87
CA GLN A 407 -16.80 30.02 11.37
C GLN A 407 -17.53 28.71 11.00
N ASN A 408 -18.86 28.65 11.17
CA ASN A 408 -19.64 27.44 10.90
C ASN A 408 -19.67 27.07 9.41
N ILE A 409 -19.22 25.86 9.08
CA ILE A 409 -19.33 25.26 7.75
C ILE A 409 -20.73 24.71 7.49
N GLN A 410 -21.33 24.11 8.51
CA GLN A 410 -22.66 23.51 8.51
C GLN A 410 -23.24 23.50 9.93
N ASN A 411 -24.51 23.10 10.08
CA ASN A 411 -25.23 23.18 11.34
C ASN A 411 -25.03 21.97 12.26
N PHE A 412 -24.69 20.81 11.72
CA PHE A 412 -24.56 19.53 12.43
C PHE A 412 -23.41 18.74 11.84
N SER A 413 -22.75 17.86 12.59
CA SER A 413 -21.71 17.02 12.02
C SER A 413 -22.31 15.95 11.09
N ASP A 414 -21.57 15.60 10.05
CA ASP A 414 -21.89 14.42 9.25
C ASP A 414 -21.54 13.15 10.03
N ASP A 415 -22.26 12.05 9.80
CA ASP A 415 -22.15 10.78 10.55
C ASP A 415 -20.92 9.93 10.19
N TYR A 416 -19.76 10.54 9.98
CA TYR A 416 -18.47 9.86 9.74
C TYR A 416 -17.27 10.60 10.35
N TYR A 417 -16.19 9.84 10.57
CA TYR A 417 -14.93 10.38 11.06
C TYR A 417 -14.04 10.89 9.92
N HIS A 418 -13.41 12.04 10.13
CA HIS A 418 -12.36 12.59 9.26
C HIS A 418 -11.13 11.66 9.23
N GLY A 419 -10.36 11.72 8.15
CA GLY A 419 -9.09 10.99 8.01
C GLY A 419 -8.14 11.12 9.19
N GLN A 420 -8.07 12.30 9.81
CA GLN A 420 -7.24 12.54 11.00
C GLN A 420 -7.77 11.81 12.25
N SER A 421 -9.08 11.85 12.46
CA SER A 421 -9.74 11.11 13.55
C SER A 421 -9.55 9.60 13.39
N LEU A 422 -9.71 9.10 12.16
CA LEU A 422 -9.45 7.69 11.84
C LEU A 422 -8.01 7.31 12.16
N LYS A 423 -7.03 8.10 11.71
CA LYS A 423 -5.61 7.86 11.97
C LYS A 423 -5.34 7.68 13.47
N GLU A 424 -5.82 8.59 14.30
CA GLU A 424 -5.57 8.58 15.75
C GLU A 424 -6.29 7.45 16.48
N MET A 425 -7.59 7.26 16.20
CA MET A 425 -8.39 6.23 16.86
C MET A 425 -7.96 4.81 16.46
N ILE A 426 -7.60 4.60 15.19
CA ILE A 426 -7.08 3.32 14.69
C ILE A 426 -5.73 3.02 15.35
N GLU A 427 -4.84 4.00 15.45
CA GLU A 427 -3.55 3.81 16.12
C GLU A 427 -3.74 3.47 17.60
N TYR A 428 -4.63 4.18 18.30
CA TYR A 428 -4.91 3.96 19.72
C TYR A 428 -5.49 2.55 19.99
N THR A 429 -6.38 2.08 19.11
CA THR A 429 -7.06 0.79 19.26
C THR A 429 -6.24 -0.41 18.78
N ARG A 430 -5.15 -0.19 18.02
CA ARG A 430 -4.35 -1.28 17.43
C ARG A 430 -2.95 -1.39 18.01
N ASN A 431 -2.28 -0.26 18.21
CA ASN A 431 -0.90 -0.21 18.71
C ASN A 431 -0.80 0.52 20.05
N GLY A 432 -1.80 1.34 20.39
CA GLY A 432 -1.87 2.08 21.63
C GLY A 432 -2.51 1.30 22.80
N PRO A 433 -2.71 2.01 23.94
CA PRO A 433 -3.30 1.43 25.15
C PRO A 433 -4.70 0.84 24.96
N GLY A 434 -5.47 1.33 23.98
CA GLY A 434 -6.80 0.83 23.65
C GLY A 434 -6.82 -0.61 23.17
N ASN A 435 -5.69 -1.17 22.72
CA ASN A 435 -5.61 -2.56 22.27
C ASN A 435 -5.47 -3.59 23.42
N THR A 436 -5.43 -3.14 24.68
CA THR A 436 -5.08 -4.01 25.82
C THR A 436 -6.26 -4.74 26.46
N CYS A 437 -7.50 -4.26 26.26
CA CYS A 437 -8.69 -4.79 26.92
C CYS A 437 -9.82 -5.35 26.03
N PRO A 438 -9.95 -5.05 24.71
CA PRO A 438 -11.07 -5.56 23.95
C PRO A 438 -10.98 -7.07 23.71
N GLN A 439 -12.14 -7.71 23.55
CA GLN A 439 -12.20 -9.00 22.90
C GLN A 439 -12.04 -8.81 21.39
N ILE A 440 -11.12 -9.54 20.79
CA ILE A 440 -10.92 -9.54 19.34
C ILE A 440 -11.68 -10.73 18.74
N ILE A 441 -12.55 -10.45 17.77
CA ILE A 441 -13.27 -11.44 16.97
C ILE A 441 -12.70 -11.40 15.55
N GLU A 442 -12.12 -12.51 15.12
CA GLU A 442 -11.69 -12.67 13.74
C GLU A 442 -12.92 -12.80 12.83
N THR A 443 -12.94 -12.03 11.74
CA THR A 443 -14.04 -12.03 10.78
C THR A 443 -13.57 -12.54 9.42
N THR A 444 -14.50 -12.73 8.49
CA THR A 444 -14.18 -13.13 7.11
C THR A 444 -14.06 -11.96 6.15
N ASN A 445 -14.48 -10.75 6.57
CA ASN A 445 -14.34 -9.55 5.76
C ASN A 445 -12.86 -9.16 5.68
N THR A 446 -12.37 -8.71 4.54
CA THR A 446 -10.97 -8.33 4.32
C THR A 446 -10.83 -6.84 4.04
N PHE A 447 -9.68 -6.25 4.39
CA PHE A 447 -9.44 -4.84 4.08
C PHE A 447 -9.37 -4.61 2.55
N PRO A 448 -10.02 -3.54 2.03
CA PRO A 448 -9.86 -3.16 0.63
C PRO A 448 -8.43 -2.70 0.33
N THR A 449 -8.10 -2.55 -0.95
CA THR A 449 -6.81 -2.02 -1.43
C THR A 449 -7.04 -0.70 -2.12
N ALA A 450 -6.37 0.36 -1.69
CA ALA A 450 -6.39 1.67 -2.34
C ALA A 450 -5.13 1.87 -3.19
N THR A 451 -5.27 2.60 -4.30
CA THR A 451 -4.16 2.92 -5.21
C THR A 451 -4.34 4.32 -5.77
N LEU A 452 -3.23 5.05 -5.92
CA LEU A 452 -3.21 6.38 -6.53
C LEU A 452 -2.37 6.37 -7.81
N PRO A 453 -2.82 7.03 -8.89
CA PRO A 453 -2.08 7.13 -10.14
C PRO A 453 -1.04 8.27 -10.14
N TYR A 454 -0.70 8.82 -8.96
CA TYR A 454 0.11 10.02 -8.82
C TYR A 454 1.44 9.72 -8.11
N ASN A 455 2.48 10.47 -8.48
CA ASN A 455 3.69 10.55 -7.67
C ASN A 455 3.52 11.63 -6.59
N ASN A 456 4.26 11.57 -5.49
CA ASN A 456 4.31 12.65 -4.52
C ASN A 456 5.23 13.80 -4.98
N ASP A 457 5.11 14.96 -4.31
CA ASP A 457 5.95 16.15 -4.44
C ASP A 457 5.88 16.90 -5.79
N PHE A 458 4.86 16.68 -6.62
CA PHE A 458 4.65 17.51 -7.81
C PHE A 458 4.04 18.88 -7.47
N PHE A 459 4.02 19.78 -8.46
CA PHE A 459 3.51 21.15 -8.30
C PHE A 459 2.26 21.41 -9.14
N ILE A 460 1.34 22.22 -8.60
CA ILE A 460 0.20 22.81 -9.31
C ILE A 460 0.27 24.35 -9.29
N PRO A 461 -0.31 25.04 -10.27
CA PRO A 461 -0.45 26.50 -10.24
C PRO A 461 -1.38 26.97 -9.11
N ILE A 462 -1.10 28.15 -8.53
CA ILE A 462 -2.03 28.81 -7.60
C ILE A 462 -3.31 29.27 -8.30
N GLY A 463 -4.39 29.47 -7.55
CA GLY A 463 -5.65 30.03 -8.03
C GLY A 463 -6.34 29.21 -9.12
N THR A 464 -6.01 27.92 -9.23
CA THR A 464 -6.46 27.05 -10.32
C THR A 464 -7.20 25.82 -9.76
N PRO A 465 -8.41 25.50 -10.27
CA PRO A 465 -9.11 24.26 -9.92
C PRO A 465 -8.32 22.99 -10.21
N PHE A 466 -8.58 21.95 -9.44
CA PHE A 466 -7.98 20.63 -9.65
C PHE A 466 -8.93 19.50 -9.29
N GLU A 467 -8.65 18.30 -9.78
CA GLU A 467 -9.41 17.09 -9.46
C GLU A 467 -8.49 15.93 -9.06
N LEU A 468 -8.84 15.25 -7.98
CA LEU A 468 -8.12 14.09 -7.47
C LEU A 468 -8.96 12.84 -7.74
N THR A 469 -8.33 11.78 -8.24
CA THR A 469 -8.97 10.50 -8.55
C THR A 469 -8.10 9.36 -8.05
N GLY A 470 -8.69 8.49 -7.23
CA GLY A 470 -8.07 7.25 -6.80
C GLY A 470 -8.77 6.04 -7.42
N SER A 471 -8.26 4.86 -7.13
CA SER A 471 -8.96 3.60 -7.40
C SER A 471 -8.80 2.65 -6.23
N ALA A 472 -9.76 1.76 -6.05
CA ALA A 472 -9.68 0.71 -5.05
C ALA A 472 -10.33 -0.58 -5.53
N THR A 473 -9.92 -1.67 -4.90
CA THR A 473 -10.47 -3.01 -5.10
C THR A 473 -10.70 -3.68 -3.77
N ASP A 474 -11.70 -4.55 -3.71
CA ASP A 474 -12.04 -5.32 -2.53
C ASP A 474 -12.12 -6.81 -2.89
N MET A 475 -11.54 -7.68 -2.05
CA MET A 475 -11.46 -9.11 -2.35
C MET A 475 -12.80 -9.83 -2.15
N ASP A 476 -13.61 -9.33 -1.24
CA ASP A 476 -14.93 -9.86 -0.91
C ASP A 476 -16.02 -9.35 -1.88
N GLY A 477 -15.68 -8.32 -2.67
CA GLY A 477 -16.59 -7.68 -3.63
C GLY A 477 -17.52 -6.68 -2.95
N ASP A 478 -17.12 -6.15 -1.80
CA ASP A 478 -17.92 -5.21 -1.03
C ASP A 478 -18.06 -3.84 -1.74
N PRO A 479 -19.23 -3.19 -1.62
CA PRO A 479 -19.46 -1.86 -2.17
C PRO A 479 -18.60 -0.80 -1.49
N LEU A 480 -17.72 -0.17 -2.26
CA LEU A 480 -16.78 0.82 -1.75
C LEU A 480 -17.32 2.26 -1.79
N THR A 481 -17.02 3.03 -0.75
CA THR A 481 -17.19 4.48 -0.73
C THR A 481 -15.88 5.19 -0.45
N TYR A 482 -15.77 6.41 -0.98
CA TYR A 482 -14.54 7.18 -1.06
C TYR A 482 -14.69 8.57 -0.44
N THR A 483 -13.64 9.00 0.27
CA THR A 483 -13.49 10.37 0.75
C THR A 483 -12.09 10.87 0.40
N TRP A 484 -11.99 12.15 0.06
CA TRP A 484 -10.72 12.85 -0.11
C TRP A 484 -10.62 13.92 0.97
N ASP A 485 -9.89 13.63 2.04
CA ASP A 485 -9.74 14.51 3.20
C ASP A 485 -8.40 15.24 3.15
N GLN A 486 -8.43 16.56 3.38
CA GLN A 486 -7.21 17.33 3.55
C GLN A 486 -6.60 17.02 4.91
N MET A 487 -5.29 16.79 4.95
CA MET A 487 -4.55 16.40 6.15
C MET A 487 -3.58 17.48 6.62
N ASP A 488 -3.50 18.61 5.91
CA ASP A 488 -2.63 19.72 6.30
C ASP A 488 -3.08 20.33 7.63
N LEU A 489 -2.10 20.51 8.50
CA LEU A 489 -2.25 21.23 9.75
C LEU A 489 -1.68 22.64 9.58
N GLY A 490 -2.19 23.60 10.36
CA GLY A 490 -1.65 24.94 10.31
C GLY A 490 -2.17 25.85 11.41
N PRO A 491 -1.73 27.12 11.41
CA PRO A 491 -2.22 28.12 12.35
C PRO A 491 -3.74 28.24 12.30
N ILE A 492 -4.33 28.64 13.43
CA ILE A 492 -5.75 29.03 13.50
C ILE A 492 -5.99 30.17 12.50
N SER A 493 -7.00 30.03 11.64
CA SER A 493 -7.33 31.03 10.63
C SER A 493 -8.84 31.16 10.39
N ASP A 494 -9.28 32.34 9.95
CA ASP A 494 -10.68 32.56 9.60
C ASP A 494 -11.05 31.78 8.33
N ILE A 495 -12.25 31.20 8.34
CA ILE A 495 -12.81 30.52 7.17
C ILE A 495 -12.81 31.45 5.95
N GLY A 496 -12.31 30.95 4.81
CA GLY A 496 -12.14 31.76 3.60
C GLY A 496 -10.83 32.57 3.54
N SER A 497 -10.09 32.70 4.64
CA SER A 497 -8.86 33.52 4.74
C SER A 497 -7.72 32.76 5.46
N PRO A 498 -7.25 31.64 4.87
CA PRO A 498 -6.28 30.76 5.51
C PRO A 498 -4.89 31.40 5.65
N VAL A 499 -4.18 31.05 6.71
CA VAL A 499 -2.79 31.49 6.98
C VAL A 499 -1.84 30.28 6.95
N GLY A 500 -0.67 30.43 6.32
CA GLY A 500 0.33 29.36 6.26
C GLY A 500 -0.17 28.13 5.51
N ASP A 501 -0.18 26.96 6.17
CA ASP A 501 -0.69 25.68 5.68
C ASP A 501 -2.04 25.29 6.34
N ALA A 502 -2.75 26.25 6.95
CA ALA A 502 -4.08 26.00 7.52
C ALA A 502 -5.03 25.38 6.48
N PRO A 503 -5.91 24.44 6.90
CA PRO A 503 -6.76 23.68 5.99
C PRO A 503 -7.72 24.60 5.22
N ILE A 504 -7.95 24.28 3.95
CA ILE A 504 -8.69 25.12 3.00
C ILE A 504 -9.83 24.40 2.28
N PHE A 505 -9.93 23.08 2.43
CA PHE A 505 -11.01 22.29 1.86
C PHE A 505 -11.72 21.52 2.97
N ARG A 506 -13.03 21.76 3.09
CA ARG A 506 -13.90 20.97 3.98
C ARG A 506 -13.89 19.48 3.63
N SER A 507 -14.27 18.61 4.56
CA SER A 507 -14.61 17.23 4.22
C SER A 507 -15.98 17.14 3.53
N ILE A 508 -16.20 16.08 2.75
CA ILE A 508 -17.45 15.79 2.03
C ILE A 508 -17.83 14.33 2.27
N TYR A 509 -19.13 14.10 2.50
CA TYR A 509 -19.69 12.78 2.78
C TYR A 509 -19.19 11.68 1.82
N PRO A 510 -18.84 10.47 2.34
CA PRO A 510 -18.36 9.37 1.51
C PRO A 510 -19.31 9.06 0.34
N SER A 511 -18.75 8.88 -0.86
CA SER A 511 -19.54 8.61 -2.08
C SER A 511 -18.98 7.45 -2.89
N SER A 512 -19.75 6.87 -3.80
CA SER A 512 -19.25 5.85 -4.73
C SER A 512 -18.38 6.41 -5.86
N ASN A 513 -18.24 7.74 -5.97
CA ASN A 513 -17.37 8.37 -6.95
C ASN A 513 -15.96 8.55 -6.35
N PRO A 514 -14.92 7.92 -6.93
CA PRO A 514 -13.55 8.06 -6.42
C PRO A 514 -12.89 9.38 -6.82
N THR A 515 -13.55 10.21 -7.64
CA THR A 515 -13.07 11.51 -8.07
C THR A 515 -13.69 12.65 -7.27
N ARG A 516 -12.86 13.55 -6.72
CA ARG A 516 -13.29 14.81 -6.11
C ARG A 516 -12.69 16.01 -6.85
N VAL A 517 -13.53 17.03 -7.09
CA VAL A 517 -13.16 18.29 -7.73
C VAL A 517 -13.06 19.39 -6.66
N PHE A 518 -12.05 20.24 -6.76
CA PHE A 518 -11.71 21.28 -5.78
C PHE A 518 -11.66 22.68 -6.45
N PRO A 519 -12.52 23.63 -6.02
CA PRO A 519 -13.72 23.43 -5.19
C PRO A 519 -14.78 22.60 -5.94
N LYS A 520 -15.90 22.27 -5.30
CA LYS A 520 -17.00 21.52 -5.92
C LYS A 520 -17.35 22.09 -7.31
N MET A 521 -17.52 21.21 -8.31
CA MET A 521 -17.75 21.58 -9.71
C MET A 521 -18.87 22.63 -9.91
N GLN A 522 -19.94 22.56 -9.11
CA GLN A 522 -21.04 23.54 -9.18
C GLN A 522 -20.60 24.97 -8.86
N THR A 523 -19.64 25.15 -7.95
CA THR A 523 -19.04 26.44 -7.61
C THR A 523 -18.27 27.01 -8.81
N ILE A 524 -17.51 26.16 -9.49
CA ILE A 524 -16.75 26.51 -10.70
C ILE A 524 -17.69 26.92 -11.85
N ILE A 525 -18.71 26.10 -12.16
CA ILE A 525 -19.70 26.38 -13.23
C ILE A 525 -20.38 27.75 -13.05
N ASN A 526 -20.67 28.10 -11.80
CA ASN A 526 -21.35 29.33 -11.42
C ASN A 526 -20.42 30.55 -11.36
N ASN A 527 -19.11 30.38 -11.58
CA ASN A 527 -18.07 31.40 -11.35
C ASN A 527 -18.18 32.01 -9.94
N ALA A 528 -18.54 31.17 -8.96
CA ALA A 528 -18.76 31.58 -7.58
C ALA A 528 -17.51 31.30 -6.73
N SER A 529 -17.44 31.91 -5.56
CA SER A 529 -16.51 31.54 -4.51
C SER A 529 -17.24 30.79 -3.39
N ASP A 530 -16.55 29.86 -2.74
CA ASP A 530 -17.00 29.20 -1.51
C ASP A 530 -15.93 29.43 -0.45
N ASN A 531 -16.30 30.04 0.68
CA ASN A 531 -15.35 30.26 1.78
C ASN A 531 -14.96 28.95 2.49
N LYS A 532 -15.70 27.87 2.26
CA LYS A 532 -15.45 26.52 2.81
C LYS A 532 -14.47 25.70 1.96
N GLU A 533 -14.24 26.10 0.72
CA GLU A 533 -13.33 25.46 -0.24
C GLU A 533 -12.58 26.54 -1.03
N VAL A 534 -11.40 26.92 -0.54
CA VAL A 534 -10.61 28.01 -1.13
C VAL A 534 -9.45 27.45 -1.94
N LEU A 535 -9.30 27.91 -3.18
CA LEU A 535 -8.12 27.59 -3.99
C LEU A 535 -6.84 28.17 -3.37
N PRO A 536 -5.70 27.48 -3.46
CA PRO A 536 -4.45 27.98 -2.90
C PRO A 536 -4.01 29.24 -3.63
N MET A 537 -3.84 30.35 -2.91
CA MET A 537 -3.43 31.65 -3.48
C MET A 537 -1.96 31.99 -3.26
N GLN A 538 -1.21 31.10 -2.63
CA GLN A 538 0.21 31.24 -2.31
C GLN A 538 0.91 29.89 -2.40
N THR A 539 2.24 29.90 -2.44
CA THR A 539 3.02 28.66 -2.34
C THR A 539 2.73 27.97 -1.02
N ARG A 540 2.29 26.71 -1.07
CA ARG A 540 1.95 25.93 0.12
C ARG A 540 1.93 24.43 -0.14
N ASN A 541 2.04 23.66 0.92
CA ASN A 541 1.88 22.20 0.85
C ASN A 541 0.39 21.85 0.85
N LEU A 542 0.07 20.75 0.17
CA LEU A 542 -1.25 20.15 0.16
C LEU A 542 -1.10 18.64 0.33
N THR A 543 -1.69 18.13 1.40
CA THR A 543 -1.68 16.73 1.79
C THR A 543 -3.10 16.22 1.83
N PHE A 544 -3.39 15.14 1.12
CA PHE A 544 -4.71 14.53 1.08
C PHE A 544 -4.65 13.03 1.34
N ASN A 545 -5.60 12.52 2.10
CA ASN A 545 -5.86 11.08 2.20
C ASN A 545 -7.02 10.70 1.28
N PHE A 546 -6.78 9.73 0.38
CA PHE A 546 -7.81 9.00 -0.34
C PHE A 546 -8.29 7.83 0.51
N ILE A 547 -9.40 8.01 1.21
CA ILE A 547 -9.93 7.06 2.19
C ILE A 547 -10.97 6.18 1.52
N VAL A 548 -10.87 4.87 1.73
CA VAL A 548 -11.74 3.85 1.16
C VAL A 548 -12.41 3.07 2.29
N ARG A 549 -13.74 2.92 2.23
CA ARG A 549 -14.55 2.15 3.18
C ARG A 549 -15.30 1.03 2.45
N ASP A 550 -15.29 -0.18 3.00
CA ASP A 550 -16.04 -1.33 2.47
C ASP A 550 -17.52 -1.39 2.91
N ASN A 551 -17.89 -0.57 3.89
CA ASN A 551 -19.25 -0.45 4.42
C ASN A 551 -19.85 -1.80 4.87
N VAL A 552 -19.05 -2.73 5.41
CA VAL A 552 -19.56 -3.96 6.01
C VAL A 552 -20.22 -3.66 7.37
N PRO A 553 -21.54 -3.92 7.55
CA PRO A 553 -22.28 -3.44 8.73
C PRO A 553 -21.94 -4.18 10.04
N THR A 554 -21.25 -5.33 9.94
CA THR A 554 -20.82 -6.15 11.09
C THR A 554 -19.36 -5.96 11.47
N SER A 555 -18.51 -5.50 10.54
CA SER A 555 -17.06 -5.32 10.76
C SER A 555 -16.43 -4.59 9.57
N GLY A 556 -16.56 -3.26 9.50
CA GLY A 556 -16.11 -2.45 8.37
C GLY A 556 -14.61 -2.21 8.33
N GLY A 557 -14.03 -2.33 7.15
CA GLY A 557 -12.63 -2.07 6.83
C GLY A 557 -12.44 -0.69 6.21
N VAL A 558 -11.41 0.01 6.70
CA VAL A 558 -10.99 1.31 6.18
C VAL A 558 -9.50 1.31 5.90
N VAL A 559 -9.13 1.79 4.72
CA VAL A 559 -7.73 1.98 4.27
C VAL A 559 -7.61 3.34 3.60
N TRP A 560 -6.38 3.84 3.44
CA TRP A 560 -6.17 5.07 2.68
C TRP A 560 -4.78 5.18 2.08
N GLU A 561 -4.68 5.90 0.97
CA GLU A 561 -3.39 6.33 0.40
C GLU A 561 -3.22 7.83 0.59
N THR A 562 -2.00 8.25 0.91
CA THR A 562 -1.66 9.67 1.13
C THR A 562 -1.03 10.26 -0.13
N LEU A 563 -1.55 11.40 -0.56
CA LEU A 563 -1.04 12.19 -1.67
C LEU A 563 -0.49 13.51 -1.16
N GLU A 564 0.77 13.80 -1.48
CA GLU A 564 1.44 15.05 -1.11
C GLU A 564 1.88 15.81 -2.36
N PHE A 565 1.49 17.08 -2.47
CA PHE A 565 1.88 17.96 -3.58
C PHE A 565 1.89 19.42 -3.13
N LYS A 566 2.32 20.34 -4.00
CA LYS A 566 2.51 21.76 -3.66
C LYS A 566 1.79 22.66 -4.63
N ALA A 567 1.13 23.70 -4.13
CA ALA A 567 0.79 24.85 -4.97
C ALA A 567 2.01 25.79 -5.03
N THR A 568 2.27 26.42 -6.17
CA THR A 568 3.39 27.37 -6.33
C THR A 568 2.93 28.72 -6.87
N ALA A 569 3.35 29.81 -6.23
CA ALA A 569 3.13 31.17 -6.72
C ALA A 569 3.96 31.52 -7.97
N GLN A 570 4.83 30.63 -8.44
CA GLN A 570 5.62 30.81 -9.68
C GLN A 570 4.79 30.54 -10.94
N ALA A 571 3.62 29.89 -10.80
CA ALA A 571 2.70 29.59 -11.90
C ALA A 571 1.24 29.81 -11.47
N GLY A 572 0.38 30.16 -12.42
CA GLY A 572 -1.05 30.37 -12.22
C GLY A 572 -1.49 31.83 -12.09
N PRO A 573 -2.81 32.09 -12.13
CA PRO A 573 -3.88 31.11 -12.38
C PRO A 573 -3.91 30.65 -13.84
N PHE A 574 -4.11 29.35 -14.07
CA PHE A 574 -4.32 28.78 -15.39
C PHE A 574 -5.79 29.00 -15.79
N LEU A 575 -6.05 29.63 -16.94
CA LEU A 575 -7.40 30.11 -17.30
C LEU A 575 -7.75 29.89 -18.77
N VAL A 576 -8.92 29.35 -19.07
CA VAL A 576 -9.53 29.32 -20.40
C VAL A 576 -9.98 30.75 -20.75
N THR A 577 -9.46 31.28 -21.86
CA THR A 577 -9.74 32.65 -22.31
C THR A 577 -10.73 32.71 -23.48
N LYS A 578 -10.84 31.64 -24.28
CA LYS A 578 -11.81 31.54 -25.38
C LYS A 578 -12.16 30.07 -25.66
N PRO A 579 -13.45 29.69 -25.80
CA PRO A 579 -14.63 30.53 -25.60
C PRO A 579 -14.82 30.88 -24.12
N ASN A 580 -15.20 32.12 -23.82
CA ASN A 580 -15.44 32.58 -22.44
C ASN A 580 -16.63 33.53 -22.30
N ALA A 581 -17.44 33.63 -23.35
CA ALA A 581 -18.63 34.46 -23.44
C ALA A 581 -19.61 33.80 -24.43
N ALA A 582 -20.86 34.26 -24.44
CA ALA A 582 -21.86 33.78 -25.39
C ALA A 582 -21.39 34.01 -26.83
N LEU A 583 -21.22 32.91 -27.57
CA LEU A 583 -20.89 32.90 -28.98
C LEU A 583 -21.57 31.70 -29.66
N THR A 584 -21.55 31.71 -30.99
CA THR A 584 -22.12 30.63 -31.79
C THR A 584 -21.03 29.95 -32.60
N TRP A 585 -20.89 28.65 -32.39
CA TRP A 585 -20.12 27.75 -33.24
C TRP A 585 -21.06 27.02 -34.18
N GLU A 586 -20.58 26.77 -35.39
CA GLU A 586 -21.30 26.00 -36.40
C GLU A 586 -20.58 24.65 -36.55
N VAL A 587 -21.34 23.56 -36.56
CA VAL A 587 -20.81 22.20 -36.72
C VAL A 587 -19.87 22.12 -37.92
N GLY A 588 -18.69 21.52 -37.71
CA GLY A 588 -17.68 21.30 -38.72
C GLY A 588 -16.78 22.50 -39.03
N LYS A 589 -17.01 23.67 -38.44
CA LYS A 589 -16.03 24.77 -38.50
C LYS A 589 -14.78 24.43 -37.70
N TYR A 590 -13.64 24.93 -38.17
CA TYR A 590 -12.37 24.85 -37.45
C TYR A 590 -12.21 26.12 -36.62
N THR A 591 -12.20 25.98 -35.30
CA THR A 591 -12.28 27.11 -34.37
C THR A 591 -11.16 27.02 -33.34
N GLU A 592 -10.66 28.18 -32.94
CA GLU A 592 -9.57 28.30 -32.00
C GLU A 592 -10.09 28.42 -30.57
N ILE A 593 -9.51 27.63 -29.69
CA ILE A 593 -9.62 27.69 -28.24
C ILE A 593 -8.32 28.29 -27.71
N THR A 594 -8.41 29.19 -26.75
CA THR A 594 -7.23 29.81 -26.14
C THR A 594 -7.30 29.74 -24.62
N TRP A 595 -6.14 29.68 -23.96
CA TRP A 595 -5.98 29.70 -22.52
C TRP A 595 -4.71 30.46 -22.13
N ASP A 596 -4.64 30.94 -20.90
CA ASP A 596 -3.44 31.49 -20.30
C ASP A 596 -2.59 30.34 -19.72
N VAL A 597 -1.42 30.11 -20.31
CA VAL A 597 -0.48 29.07 -19.85
C VAL A 597 0.02 29.37 -18.43
N ALA A 598 0.13 30.65 -18.05
CA ALA A 598 0.50 31.09 -16.70
C ALA A 598 1.74 30.37 -16.11
N ASN A 599 2.80 30.23 -16.90
CA ASN A 599 4.06 29.52 -16.57
C ASN A 599 3.90 28.03 -16.19
N THR A 600 2.73 27.42 -16.38
CA THR A 600 2.51 26.02 -16.00
C THR A 600 3.33 25.01 -16.82
N ASN A 601 3.76 25.40 -18.02
CA ASN A 601 4.67 24.64 -18.87
C ASN A 601 6.16 24.75 -18.45
N LEU A 602 6.49 25.56 -17.45
CA LEU A 602 7.85 25.70 -16.93
C LEU A 602 8.00 25.03 -15.56
N SER A 603 9.24 24.73 -15.17
CA SER A 603 9.55 24.28 -13.82
C SER A 603 9.06 25.31 -12.78
N PRO A 604 8.43 24.90 -11.67
CA PRO A 604 8.38 23.52 -11.16
C PRO A 604 7.09 22.75 -11.52
N VAL A 605 6.09 23.36 -12.17
CA VAL A 605 4.84 22.66 -12.57
C VAL A 605 5.10 21.72 -13.75
N ASN A 606 5.85 22.16 -14.75
CA ASN A 606 6.34 21.36 -15.88
C ASN A 606 5.24 20.60 -16.67
N CYS A 607 4.05 21.18 -16.80
CA CYS A 607 2.95 20.61 -17.57
C CYS A 607 3.10 20.95 -19.06
N GLN A 608 3.70 20.04 -19.83
CA GLN A 608 3.98 20.25 -21.26
C GLN A 608 2.75 20.10 -22.16
N TYR A 609 1.73 19.36 -21.72
CA TYR A 609 0.58 19.03 -22.55
C TYR A 609 -0.76 19.20 -21.80
N VAL A 610 -1.81 19.52 -22.54
CA VAL A 610 -3.19 19.64 -22.07
C VAL A 610 -4.16 18.85 -22.94
N THR A 611 -5.32 18.52 -22.39
CA THR A 611 -6.45 17.88 -23.05
C THR A 611 -7.63 18.85 -23.06
N ILE A 612 -8.28 19.03 -24.21
CA ILE A 612 -9.42 19.92 -24.39
C ILE A 612 -10.67 19.08 -24.57
N MET A 613 -11.67 19.36 -23.74
CA MET A 613 -12.91 18.62 -23.67
C MET A 613 -14.12 19.54 -23.84
N LEU A 614 -15.20 18.99 -24.38
CA LEU A 614 -16.47 19.67 -24.58
C LEU A 614 -17.52 19.11 -23.62
N SER A 615 -18.21 20.02 -22.95
CA SER A 615 -19.47 19.77 -22.26
C SER A 615 -20.62 20.22 -23.15
N HIS A 616 -21.75 19.53 -23.06
CA HIS A 616 -23.01 19.91 -23.70
C HIS A 616 -24.17 20.08 -22.70
N ASP A 617 -23.88 20.07 -21.40
CA ASP A 617 -24.83 20.16 -20.27
C ASP A 617 -24.53 21.34 -19.33
N GLY A 618 -23.81 22.35 -19.82
CA GLY A 618 -23.49 23.57 -19.07
C GLY A 618 -22.26 23.47 -18.18
N GLY A 619 -21.43 22.45 -18.37
CA GLY A 619 -20.18 22.21 -17.64
C GLY A 619 -20.29 21.17 -16.54
N LEU A 620 -21.41 20.46 -16.40
CA LEU A 620 -21.60 19.42 -15.38
C LEU A 620 -20.78 18.17 -15.73
N THR A 621 -20.78 17.78 -17.00
CA THR A 621 -19.98 16.66 -17.53
C THR A 621 -19.23 17.06 -18.79
N TYR A 622 -18.11 16.37 -19.07
CA TYR A 622 -17.27 16.59 -20.24
C TYR A 622 -17.02 15.25 -20.96
N PRO A 623 -18.04 14.66 -21.62
CA PRO A 623 -17.94 13.34 -22.24
C PRO A 623 -17.12 13.33 -23.53
N ASP A 624 -16.99 14.47 -24.21
CA ASP A 624 -16.35 14.55 -25.52
C ASP A 624 -14.94 15.15 -25.42
N THR A 625 -13.91 14.35 -25.71
CA THR A 625 -12.56 14.87 -25.92
C THR A 625 -12.45 15.43 -27.34
N LEU A 626 -12.27 16.74 -27.47
CA LEU A 626 -12.02 17.37 -28.76
C LEU A 626 -10.59 17.10 -29.22
N ILE A 627 -9.65 17.21 -28.27
CA ILE A 627 -8.23 16.99 -28.54
C ILE A 627 -7.52 16.54 -27.25
N ALA A 628 -6.60 15.59 -27.36
CA ALA A 628 -5.84 15.06 -26.22
C ALA A 628 -4.34 15.31 -26.42
N ASN A 629 -3.65 15.60 -25.32
CA ASN A 629 -2.18 15.79 -25.27
C ASN A 629 -1.64 16.83 -26.28
N THR A 630 -2.38 17.91 -26.54
CA THR A 630 -1.84 19.05 -27.29
C THR A 630 -0.87 19.86 -26.41
N GLN A 631 0.05 20.61 -27.02
CA GLN A 631 1.04 21.39 -26.30
C GLN A 631 0.39 22.46 -25.41
N ASN A 632 0.95 22.68 -24.22
CA ASN A 632 0.52 23.73 -23.31
C ASN A 632 1.17 25.08 -23.68
N ASP A 633 0.78 25.64 -24.83
CA ASP A 633 1.35 26.88 -25.40
C ASP A 633 0.35 28.05 -25.48
N GLY A 634 -0.92 27.81 -25.12
CA GLY A 634 -1.96 28.83 -24.95
C GLY A 634 -3.02 28.87 -26.04
N SER A 635 -2.91 28.05 -27.09
CA SER A 635 -3.91 27.99 -28.15
C SER A 635 -3.96 26.66 -28.87
N GLU A 636 -5.15 26.24 -29.27
CA GLU A 636 -5.33 25.08 -30.14
C GLU A 636 -6.59 25.23 -31.00
N PHE A 637 -6.53 24.75 -32.25
CA PHE A 637 -7.68 24.71 -33.13
C PHE A 637 -8.35 23.33 -33.12
N VAL A 638 -9.67 23.34 -32.98
CA VAL A 638 -10.51 22.13 -32.97
C VAL A 638 -11.60 22.21 -34.04
N THR A 639 -11.97 21.08 -34.61
CA THR A 639 -13.18 20.99 -35.43
C THR A 639 -14.38 20.87 -34.51
N VAL A 640 -15.38 21.73 -34.72
CA VAL A 640 -16.63 21.71 -33.94
C VAL A 640 -17.36 20.39 -34.23
N PRO A 641 -17.61 19.55 -33.21
CA PRO A 641 -18.23 18.24 -33.41
C PRO A 641 -19.71 18.40 -33.78
N ASN A 642 -20.32 17.35 -34.33
CA ASN A 642 -21.74 17.33 -34.70
C ASN A 642 -22.66 17.16 -33.48
N ILE A 643 -22.57 18.10 -32.54
CA ILE A 643 -23.30 18.13 -31.26
C ILE A 643 -23.98 19.48 -31.13
N VAL A 644 -25.28 19.53 -31.41
CA VAL A 644 -26.07 20.77 -31.35
C VAL A 644 -26.56 20.99 -29.93
N THR A 645 -26.17 22.09 -29.31
CA THR A 645 -26.56 22.45 -27.92
C THR A 645 -26.44 23.95 -27.70
N SER A 646 -27.20 24.50 -26.76
CA SER A 646 -27.05 25.89 -26.27
C SER A 646 -26.29 25.97 -24.94
N GLN A 647 -25.81 24.85 -24.43
CA GLN A 647 -25.16 24.73 -23.12
C GLN A 647 -23.71 24.23 -23.25
N ALA A 648 -23.04 24.56 -24.35
CA ALA A 648 -21.67 24.11 -24.56
C ALA A 648 -20.68 24.82 -23.63
N ARG A 649 -19.71 24.08 -23.08
CA ARG A 649 -18.55 24.62 -22.34
C ARG A 649 -17.28 23.87 -22.68
N ILE A 650 -16.15 24.55 -22.60
CA ILE A 650 -14.81 23.96 -22.82
C ILE A 650 -14.13 23.74 -21.46
N LYS A 651 -13.47 22.59 -21.30
CA LYS A 651 -12.51 22.32 -20.22
C LYS A 651 -11.14 22.13 -20.85
N VAL A 652 -10.13 22.84 -20.34
CA VAL A 652 -8.73 22.60 -20.66
C VAL A 652 -8.08 22.00 -19.41
N LYS A 653 -7.66 20.74 -19.49
CA LYS A 653 -7.14 19.96 -18.37
C LYS A 653 -5.68 19.59 -18.61
N ALA A 654 -4.83 19.71 -17.60
CA ALA A 654 -3.45 19.22 -17.66
C ALA A 654 -3.41 17.71 -18.00
N ALA A 655 -2.52 17.30 -18.91
CA ALA A 655 -2.39 15.90 -19.30
C ALA A 655 -1.57 15.08 -18.29
N SER A 656 -0.55 15.69 -17.68
CA SER A 656 0.39 15.06 -16.75
C SER A 656 0.30 15.63 -15.32
N SER A 657 -0.79 16.34 -15.00
CA SER A 657 -1.05 16.93 -13.68
C SER A 657 -2.56 16.93 -13.41
N ILE A 658 -2.98 17.48 -12.27
CA ILE A 658 -4.36 17.39 -11.76
C ILE A 658 -5.20 18.65 -12.00
N PHE A 659 -4.56 19.76 -12.41
CA PHE A 659 -5.22 21.06 -12.54
C PHE A 659 -5.97 21.21 -13.88
N PHE A 660 -6.98 22.06 -13.89
CA PHE A 660 -7.74 22.40 -15.09
C PHE A 660 -8.42 23.75 -14.93
N ASP A 661 -8.95 24.27 -16.03
CA ASP A 661 -9.95 25.34 -16.00
C ASP A 661 -11.08 25.09 -17.02
N ILE A 662 -12.22 25.76 -16.82
CA ILE A 662 -13.38 25.70 -17.72
C ILE A 662 -13.77 27.10 -18.21
N SER A 663 -14.36 27.17 -19.40
CA SER A 663 -14.99 28.40 -19.87
C SER A 663 -16.06 28.90 -18.89
N ASN A 664 -16.09 30.20 -18.59
CA ASN A 664 -16.98 30.85 -17.62
C ASN A 664 -18.43 31.03 -18.11
N ALA A 665 -18.72 30.82 -19.39
CA ALA A 665 -20.05 31.01 -19.96
C ALA A 665 -20.40 29.92 -20.99
N ASN A 666 -21.70 29.59 -21.05
CA ASN A 666 -22.22 28.71 -22.09
C ASN A 666 -22.13 29.40 -23.46
N PHE A 667 -21.77 28.62 -24.48
CA PHE A 667 -21.89 29.01 -25.89
C PHE A 667 -22.81 28.04 -26.64
N THR A 668 -23.21 28.40 -27.86
CA THR A 668 -24.16 27.63 -28.67
C THR A 668 -23.45 26.96 -29.84
N ILE A 669 -23.74 25.69 -30.09
CA ILE A 669 -23.36 24.96 -31.30
C ILE A 669 -24.61 24.76 -32.15
N ILE A 670 -24.59 25.24 -33.39
CA ILE A 670 -25.71 25.14 -34.36
C ILE A 670 -25.38 24.18 -35.51
N PRO A 671 -26.39 23.61 -36.18
CA PRO A 671 -26.18 22.79 -37.38
C PRO A 671 -25.44 23.56 -38.49
N PRO A 672 -24.78 22.85 -39.43
CA PRO A 672 -24.15 23.48 -40.59
C PRO A 672 -25.18 24.14 -41.51
N THR A 673 -24.81 25.25 -42.14
CA THR A 673 -25.65 26.08 -43.01
C THR A 673 -25.33 25.93 -44.50
N THR A 674 -24.13 25.46 -44.84
CA THR A 674 -23.68 25.18 -46.20
C THR A 674 -23.18 23.74 -46.35
N PRO A 675 -23.43 23.05 -47.48
CA PRO A 675 -22.82 21.75 -47.75
C PRO A 675 -21.30 21.86 -47.86
N GLY A 676 -20.60 20.90 -47.25
CA GLY A 676 -19.14 20.87 -47.21
C GLY A 676 -18.64 19.61 -46.53
N TYR A 677 -17.38 19.62 -46.11
CA TYR A 677 -16.78 18.49 -45.43
C TYR A 677 -15.95 18.97 -44.24
N THR A 678 -15.79 18.09 -43.25
CA THR A 678 -14.77 18.26 -42.21
C THR A 678 -13.55 17.42 -42.54
N VAL A 679 -12.41 17.86 -42.03
CA VAL A 679 -11.17 17.09 -42.00
C VAL A 679 -10.70 17.13 -40.56
N ASP A 680 -10.45 15.99 -39.98
CA ASP A 680 -9.86 15.85 -38.66
C ASP A 680 -8.65 14.96 -38.76
N VAL A 681 -7.56 15.38 -38.12
CA VAL A 681 -6.29 14.67 -38.18
C VAL A 681 -5.96 14.24 -36.77
N SER A 682 -5.75 12.94 -36.58
CA SER A 682 -5.45 12.38 -35.27
C SER A 682 -4.42 11.26 -35.38
N PRO A 683 -3.34 11.27 -34.58
CA PRO A 683 -2.90 12.40 -33.74
C PRO A 683 -2.42 13.61 -34.57
N HIS A 684 -2.64 14.81 -34.03
CA HIS A 684 -2.23 16.11 -34.58
C HIS A 684 -0.86 16.55 -34.01
N VAL A 685 -0.51 16.17 -32.78
CA VAL A 685 0.86 16.23 -32.26
C VAL A 685 1.36 14.81 -32.01
N GLN A 686 2.55 14.48 -32.48
CA GLN A 686 3.11 13.14 -32.37
C GLN A 686 4.54 13.13 -31.85
N GLY A 687 4.76 12.20 -30.93
CA GLY A 687 6.07 11.82 -30.47
C GLY A 687 6.60 10.61 -31.12
N ILE A 688 7.68 10.79 -31.85
CA ILE A 688 8.27 9.74 -32.62
C ILE A 688 9.60 9.38 -32.01
N CYS A 689 9.64 8.16 -31.48
CA CYS A 689 10.84 7.54 -31.01
C CYS A 689 11.58 6.93 -32.19
N LEU A 690 12.69 7.51 -32.59
CA LEU A 690 13.40 7.06 -33.80
C LEU A 690 13.92 5.63 -33.61
N PRO A 691 13.89 4.79 -34.67
CA PRO A 691 13.61 5.11 -36.08
C PRO A 691 12.13 4.95 -36.50
N ASP A 692 11.16 4.99 -35.57
CA ASP A 692 9.75 4.80 -35.90
C ASP A 692 9.22 5.87 -36.90
N ASN A 693 8.21 5.51 -37.68
CA ASN A 693 7.53 6.42 -38.60
C ASN A 693 6.37 7.15 -37.92
N ALA A 694 6.06 8.38 -38.36
CA ALA A 694 4.87 9.09 -37.89
C ALA A 694 3.65 8.74 -38.75
N THR A 695 2.49 8.53 -38.11
CA THR A 695 1.25 8.25 -38.84
C THR A 695 0.06 8.97 -38.22
N SER A 696 -0.72 9.69 -39.04
CA SER A 696 -1.99 10.30 -38.62
C SER A 696 -3.14 9.77 -39.46
N ALA A 697 -4.23 9.39 -38.80
CA ALA A 697 -5.50 9.17 -39.47
C ALA A 697 -6.15 10.51 -39.80
N ILE A 698 -6.57 10.67 -41.05
CA ILE A 698 -7.33 11.80 -41.56
C ILE A 698 -8.77 11.35 -41.72
N GLN A 699 -9.61 11.68 -40.75
CA GLN A 699 -11.04 11.41 -40.80
C GLN A 699 -11.75 12.55 -41.53
N THR A 700 -12.75 12.20 -42.33
CA THR A 700 -13.59 13.19 -43.01
C THR A 700 -15.05 12.91 -42.70
N SER A 701 -15.88 13.96 -42.68
CA SER A 701 -17.34 13.82 -42.58
C SER A 701 -18.04 14.72 -43.58
N ALA A 702 -19.20 14.28 -44.06
CA ALA A 702 -20.07 15.06 -44.91
C ALA A 702 -20.94 16.02 -44.09
N LEU A 703 -20.97 17.30 -44.47
CA LEU A 703 -21.91 18.29 -43.94
C LEU A 703 -23.03 18.51 -44.96
N LEU A 704 -24.29 18.50 -44.50
CA LEU A 704 -25.49 18.64 -45.35
C LEU A 704 -25.50 17.76 -46.61
N GLY A 705 -25.02 16.51 -46.51
CA GLY A 705 -25.06 15.53 -47.61
C GLY A 705 -24.02 15.75 -48.73
N TYR A 706 -22.97 16.53 -48.48
CA TYR A 706 -21.86 16.72 -49.42
C TYR A 706 -21.16 15.39 -49.76
N ASN A 707 -20.85 15.17 -51.05
CA ASN A 707 -20.37 13.88 -51.54
C ASN A 707 -19.28 13.97 -52.63
N SER A 708 -18.61 15.11 -52.76
CA SER A 708 -17.49 15.25 -53.70
C SER A 708 -16.19 14.70 -53.09
N PRO A 709 -15.32 14.03 -53.87
CA PRO A 709 -14.03 13.53 -53.37
C PRO A 709 -13.11 14.66 -52.85
N ILE A 710 -12.40 14.37 -51.77
CA ILE A 710 -11.41 15.24 -51.12
C ILE A 710 -10.01 14.71 -51.47
N THR A 711 -9.13 15.59 -51.96
CA THR A 711 -7.73 15.27 -52.26
C THR A 711 -6.82 15.93 -51.22
N PHE A 712 -5.85 15.18 -50.68
CA PHE A 712 -4.88 15.67 -49.70
C PHE A 712 -3.50 15.92 -50.31
N ASP A 713 -2.84 17.00 -49.89
CA ASP A 713 -1.43 17.27 -50.13
C ASP A 713 -0.78 18.01 -48.95
N VAL A 714 0.53 18.20 -49.00
CA VAL A 714 1.29 18.95 -47.98
C VAL A 714 1.75 20.29 -48.53
N LEU A 715 1.64 21.35 -47.72
CA LEU A 715 1.99 22.72 -48.12
C LEU A 715 3.43 23.11 -47.79
N SER A 716 4.09 22.47 -46.83
CA SER A 716 5.42 22.87 -46.35
C SER A 716 6.58 22.06 -46.97
N SER A 717 7.75 22.70 -47.08
CA SER A 717 9.02 22.15 -47.58
C SER A 717 10.04 21.83 -46.48
N GLU A 718 9.61 21.74 -45.22
CA GLU A 718 10.48 21.63 -44.03
C GLU A 718 10.51 20.21 -43.44
N LEU A 719 10.42 19.20 -44.30
CA LEU A 719 10.64 17.81 -43.88
C LEU A 719 12.14 17.60 -43.61
N PRO A 720 12.54 16.92 -42.51
CA PRO A 720 13.93 16.57 -42.26
C PRO A 720 14.55 15.84 -43.46
N LEU A 721 15.82 16.12 -43.74
CA LEU A 721 16.51 15.55 -44.91
C LEU A 721 16.54 14.02 -44.80
N GLY A 722 15.96 13.32 -45.78
CA GLY A 722 15.79 11.86 -45.76
C GLY A 722 14.36 11.39 -45.48
N SER A 723 13.46 12.26 -45.03
CA SER A 723 12.06 11.90 -44.77
C SER A 723 11.14 12.03 -46.00
N THR A 724 10.09 11.22 -46.06
CA THR A 724 9.08 11.25 -47.13
C THR A 724 7.66 11.24 -46.59
N VAL A 725 6.69 11.78 -47.34
CA VAL A 725 5.29 11.85 -46.92
C VAL A 725 4.38 11.19 -47.96
N THR A 726 3.45 10.34 -47.49
CA THR A 726 2.45 9.68 -48.32
C THR A 726 1.06 9.72 -47.69
N PHE A 727 0.02 9.65 -48.53
CA PHE A 727 -1.39 9.54 -48.13
C PHE A 727 -2.02 8.30 -48.76
N ASN A 728 -2.72 7.49 -47.99
CA ASN A 728 -3.38 6.28 -48.51
C ASN A 728 -4.69 5.96 -47.77
N PRO A 729 -5.85 5.87 -48.46
CA PRO A 729 -6.11 6.24 -49.86
C PRO A 729 -6.15 7.77 -50.08
N ASN A 730 -5.88 8.25 -51.30
CA ASN A 730 -6.01 9.66 -51.68
C ASN A 730 -6.32 9.75 -53.20
N PRO A 731 -7.47 10.29 -53.65
CA PRO A 731 -8.51 11.00 -52.88
C PRO A 731 -9.46 10.09 -52.08
N VAL A 732 -10.24 10.68 -51.16
CA VAL A 732 -11.27 9.98 -50.34
C VAL A 732 -12.65 10.60 -50.49
N GLN A 733 -13.71 9.82 -50.26
CA GLN A 733 -15.07 10.37 -50.13
C GLN A 733 -15.29 10.94 -48.72
N PRO A 734 -16.09 12.02 -48.55
CA PRO A 734 -16.51 12.49 -47.23
C PRO A 734 -17.16 11.34 -46.43
N GLY A 735 -16.70 11.12 -45.19
CA GLY A 735 -17.09 9.97 -44.36
C GLY A 735 -16.09 8.81 -44.39
N GLN A 736 -15.07 8.87 -45.25
CA GLN A 736 -13.96 7.91 -45.29
C GLN A 736 -12.70 8.48 -44.64
N THR A 737 -11.75 7.59 -44.35
CA THR A 737 -10.47 7.91 -43.71
C THR A 737 -9.32 7.76 -44.71
N SER A 738 -8.35 8.67 -44.65
CA SER A 738 -7.03 8.54 -45.28
C SER A 738 -5.97 8.42 -44.20
N THR A 739 -4.84 7.76 -44.46
CA THR A 739 -3.70 7.72 -43.53
C THR A 739 -2.56 8.57 -44.10
N LEU A 740 -2.12 9.58 -43.34
CA LEU A 740 -0.84 10.26 -43.52
C LEU A 740 0.27 9.38 -42.93
N THR A 741 1.36 9.17 -43.68
CA THR A 741 2.57 8.50 -43.20
C THR A 741 3.79 9.36 -43.52
N ILE A 742 4.61 9.62 -42.50
CA ILE A 742 5.89 10.33 -42.58
C ILE A 742 6.99 9.31 -42.26
N ASP A 743 7.80 8.98 -43.27
CA ASP A 743 8.94 8.07 -43.14
C ASP A 743 10.12 8.78 -42.49
N LEU A 744 10.62 8.27 -41.36
CA LEU A 744 11.69 8.87 -40.55
C LEU A 744 12.87 7.92 -40.32
N ASN A 745 12.95 6.79 -41.03
CA ASN A 745 13.97 5.76 -40.82
C ASN A 745 15.42 6.26 -40.94
N ASP A 746 15.67 7.26 -41.79
CA ASP A 746 16.99 7.82 -42.04
C ASP A 746 17.31 9.08 -41.19
N TYR A 747 16.45 9.42 -40.22
CA TYR A 747 16.62 10.57 -39.34
C TYR A 747 16.99 10.10 -37.91
N ASN A 748 17.98 10.76 -37.27
CA ASN A 748 18.48 10.41 -35.93
C ASN A 748 18.64 11.65 -35.02
N GLY A 749 17.87 12.71 -35.26
CA GLY A 749 17.90 13.94 -34.46
C GLY A 749 16.82 14.00 -33.39
N THR A 750 16.92 14.98 -32.49
CA THR A 750 15.85 15.34 -31.55
C THR A 750 15.39 16.76 -31.88
N ASP A 751 14.38 16.89 -32.74
CA ASP A 751 13.79 18.17 -33.19
C ASP A 751 12.26 18.12 -33.26
N THR A 752 11.63 19.29 -33.40
CA THR A 752 10.19 19.47 -33.67
C THR A 752 9.95 20.14 -35.02
N PHE A 753 9.00 19.63 -35.82
CA PHE A 753 8.61 20.24 -37.10
C PHE A 753 7.09 20.17 -37.34
N ASN A 754 6.55 21.15 -38.08
CA ASN A 754 5.11 21.30 -38.36
C ASN A 754 4.79 21.04 -39.84
N LEU A 755 3.84 20.15 -40.10
CA LEU A 755 3.36 19.75 -41.42
C LEU A 755 1.95 20.27 -41.66
N GLN A 756 1.77 21.12 -42.67
CA GLN A 756 0.44 21.60 -43.06
C GLN A 756 -0.16 20.70 -44.14
N ILE A 757 -1.20 19.95 -43.76
CA ILE A 757 -2.02 19.11 -44.63
C ILE A 757 -3.13 19.98 -45.21
N ARG A 758 -3.27 19.96 -46.53
CA ARG A 758 -4.33 20.64 -47.25
C ARG A 758 -5.27 19.62 -47.88
N GLY A 759 -6.56 19.71 -47.56
CA GLY A 759 -7.65 18.99 -48.22
C GLY A 759 -8.39 19.91 -49.19
N VAL A 760 -8.57 19.47 -50.44
CA VAL A 760 -9.27 20.23 -51.49
C VAL A 760 -10.39 19.40 -52.09
N ALA A 761 -11.58 19.99 -52.20
CA ALA A 761 -12.74 19.40 -52.85
C ALA A 761 -13.51 20.46 -53.66
N VAL A 762 -14.31 20.03 -54.64
CA VAL A 762 -15.00 20.94 -55.58
C VAL A 762 -16.19 21.64 -54.90
N ASN A 763 -16.33 22.94 -55.08
CA ASN A 763 -17.43 23.76 -54.53
C ASN A 763 -17.54 23.70 -52.99
N ALA A 764 -16.43 23.48 -52.29
CA ALA A 764 -16.32 23.56 -50.85
C ALA A 764 -15.06 24.33 -50.47
N ASP A 765 -15.01 24.84 -49.25
CA ASP A 765 -13.83 25.51 -48.73
C ASP A 765 -12.65 24.53 -48.62
N THR A 766 -11.43 25.06 -48.74
CA THR A 766 -10.20 24.28 -48.53
C THR A 766 -9.99 24.07 -47.04
N ALA A 767 -9.80 22.83 -46.62
CA ALA A 767 -9.46 22.51 -45.23
C ALA A 767 -7.93 22.49 -45.09
N ILE A 768 -7.39 23.20 -44.10
CA ILE A 768 -5.98 23.10 -43.72
C ILE A 768 -5.91 22.58 -42.29
N ARG A 769 -5.04 21.60 -42.07
CA ARG A 769 -4.76 21.02 -40.75
C ARG A 769 -3.26 20.97 -40.55
N GLU A 770 -2.81 21.25 -39.35
CA GLU A 770 -1.41 21.17 -38.99
C GLU A 770 -1.14 19.88 -38.21
N VAL A 771 -0.01 19.24 -38.47
CA VAL A 771 0.51 18.10 -37.70
C VAL A 771 1.91 18.44 -37.22
N THR A 772 2.10 18.47 -35.91
CA THR A 772 3.40 18.68 -35.27
C THR A 772 4.03 17.33 -34.94
N ILE A 773 5.27 17.14 -35.36
CA ILE A 773 6.06 15.94 -35.05
C ILE A 773 7.23 16.36 -34.18
N TYR A 774 7.33 15.79 -32.97
CA TYR A 774 8.54 15.83 -32.15
C TYR A 774 9.24 14.48 -32.23
N THR A 775 10.54 14.52 -32.51
CA THR A 775 11.37 13.33 -32.66
C THR A 775 12.32 13.22 -31.50
N VAL A 776 12.57 12.01 -31.00
CA VAL A 776 13.46 11.75 -29.88
C VAL A 776 14.33 10.54 -30.21
N SER A 777 15.65 10.71 -30.13
CA SER A 777 16.60 9.61 -30.32
C SER A 777 16.64 8.69 -29.08
N LYS A 778 16.74 7.38 -29.34
CA LYS A 778 17.00 6.34 -28.32
C LYS A 778 18.49 5.98 -28.22
N ASP A 779 19.37 6.69 -28.92
CA ASP A 779 20.80 6.38 -28.91
C ASP A 779 21.49 6.89 -27.63
N PHE A 780 21.60 6.04 -26.61
CA PHE A 780 22.36 6.37 -25.39
C PHE A 780 23.80 5.86 -25.39
N SER A 781 24.39 5.56 -26.56
CA SER A 781 25.74 5.00 -26.65
C SER A 781 26.84 5.86 -25.99
N ALA A 782 26.59 7.15 -25.82
CA ALA A 782 27.47 8.08 -25.09
C ALA A 782 27.52 7.85 -23.57
N LEU A 783 26.55 7.13 -22.98
CA LEU A 783 26.49 6.85 -21.54
C LEU A 783 27.60 5.87 -21.13
N GLN A 784 28.47 6.29 -20.20
CA GLN A 784 29.59 5.45 -19.71
C GLN A 784 29.76 5.60 -18.19
N LEU A 785 29.79 4.50 -17.46
CA LEU A 785 30.01 4.49 -16.00
C LEU A 785 31.47 4.82 -15.66
N GLN A 786 31.72 5.57 -14.58
CA GLN A 786 33.06 6.01 -14.18
C GLN A 786 33.46 5.52 -12.77
N GLN A 787 32.70 5.90 -11.73
CA GLN A 787 32.97 5.51 -10.34
C GLN A 787 31.70 4.97 -9.66
N PRO A 788 31.78 3.95 -8.78
CA PRO A 788 32.94 3.08 -8.57
C PRO A 788 33.38 2.34 -9.84
N ALA A 789 34.68 2.22 -10.05
CA ALA A 789 35.23 1.45 -11.16
C ALA A 789 34.76 -0.02 -11.08
N ASN A 790 34.49 -0.65 -12.22
CA ASN A 790 34.03 -2.03 -12.25
C ASN A 790 35.11 -2.96 -11.66
N GLY A 791 34.73 -3.77 -10.66
CA GLY A 791 35.66 -4.65 -9.94
C GLY A 791 36.35 -4.01 -8.74
N ALA A 792 35.97 -2.79 -8.33
CA ALA A 792 36.62 -2.11 -7.22
C ALA A 792 36.33 -2.79 -5.87
N THR A 793 37.33 -2.83 -4.99
CA THR A 793 37.27 -3.47 -3.66
C THR A 793 37.57 -2.46 -2.56
N ASN A 794 37.22 -2.79 -1.32
CA ASN A 794 37.46 -1.97 -0.13
C ASN A 794 36.89 -0.54 -0.23
N LEU A 795 35.71 -0.41 -0.83
CA LEU A 795 35.00 0.88 -0.82
C LEU A 795 34.36 1.15 0.53
N THR A 796 34.26 2.43 0.86
CA THR A 796 33.47 2.88 2.01
C THR A 796 32.00 2.52 1.80
N THR A 797 31.23 2.51 2.89
CA THR A 797 29.77 2.29 2.85
C THR A 797 28.99 3.45 2.19
N LEU A 798 29.66 4.56 1.85
CA LEU A 798 29.09 5.72 1.14
C LEU A 798 29.93 6.10 -0.10
N PRO A 799 29.96 5.26 -1.15
CA PRO A 799 30.70 5.57 -2.37
C PRO A 799 29.95 6.61 -3.22
N THR A 800 30.70 7.44 -3.95
CA THR A 800 30.14 8.37 -4.94
C THR A 800 30.02 7.68 -6.30
N PHE A 801 28.83 7.72 -6.88
CA PHE A 801 28.53 7.19 -8.22
C PHE A 801 28.66 8.28 -9.29
N THR A 802 29.42 8.04 -10.36
CA THR A 802 29.59 9.00 -11.47
C THR A 802 29.56 8.33 -12.85
N TRP A 803 29.06 9.05 -13.85
CA TRP A 803 28.96 8.61 -15.25
C TRP A 803 29.06 9.78 -16.24
N VAL A 804 29.37 9.49 -17.50
CA VAL A 804 29.30 10.45 -18.62
C VAL A 804 27.84 10.57 -19.07
N PRO A 805 27.21 11.77 -19.01
CA PRO A 805 25.84 11.96 -19.47
C PRO A 805 25.71 11.77 -20.99
N SER A 806 24.58 11.17 -21.43
CA SER A 806 24.17 11.17 -22.85
C SER A 806 23.51 12.50 -23.23
N PRO A 807 23.76 13.04 -24.44
CA PRO A 807 23.11 14.26 -24.93
C PRO A 807 21.60 14.08 -25.20
N TYR A 808 21.11 12.84 -25.25
CA TYR A 808 19.71 12.51 -25.55
C TYR A 808 18.91 12.06 -24.32
N ALA A 809 19.50 12.09 -23.12
CA ALA A 809 18.82 11.74 -21.88
C ALA A 809 18.41 13.01 -21.11
N ASP A 810 17.15 13.07 -20.69
CA ASP A 810 16.59 14.18 -19.90
C ASP A 810 16.94 14.03 -18.41
N ASN A 811 16.94 12.80 -17.91
CA ASN A 811 17.33 12.46 -16.55
C ASN A 811 17.83 11.01 -16.45
N TYR A 812 18.25 10.61 -15.25
CA TYR A 812 18.82 9.29 -14.98
C TYR A 812 18.23 8.67 -13.72
N THR A 813 18.16 7.34 -13.72
CA THR A 813 17.97 6.53 -12.51
C THR A 813 19.26 5.78 -12.18
N VAL A 814 19.75 5.92 -10.96
CA VAL A 814 20.88 5.13 -10.42
C VAL A 814 20.31 3.98 -9.60
N GLN A 815 20.68 2.76 -9.96
CA GLN A 815 20.32 1.56 -9.21
C GLN A 815 21.57 0.91 -8.62
N VAL A 816 21.49 0.54 -7.34
CA VAL A 816 22.49 -0.27 -6.62
C VAL A 816 21.75 -1.43 -5.97
N ALA A 817 22.22 -2.65 -6.19
CA ALA A 817 21.56 -3.88 -5.75
C ALA A 817 22.57 -4.91 -5.22
N THR A 818 22.12 -5.81 -4.36
CA THR A 818 22.88 -6.98 -3.90
C THR A 818 22.84 -8.16 -4.89
N ASN A 819 22.08 -8.01 -5.99
CA ASN A 819 21.95 -9.01 -7.04
C ASN A 819 21.88 -8.34 -8.43
N PRO A 820 22.55 -8.89 -9.46
CA PRO A 820 22.59 -8.28 -10.79
C PRO A 820 21.27 -8.39 -11.56
N SER A 821 20.26 -9.10 -11.05
CA SER A 821 18.89 -9.06 -11.57
C SER A 821 18.18 -7.73 -11.33
N PHE A 822 18.63 -6.94 -10.34
CA PHE A 822 17.97 -5.71 -9.89
C PHE A 822 16.48 -5.92 -9.53
N ALA A 823 16.11 -7.11 -9.05
CA ALA A 823 14.77 -7.39 -8.56
C ALA A 823 14.41 -6.47 -7.37
N PRO A 824 13.14 -6.08 -7.16
CA PRO A 824 12.75 -5.08 -6.14
C PRO A 824 13.26 -5.36 -4.73
N ASN A 825 13.34 -6.63 -4.33
CA ASN A 825 13.83 -7.07 -3.02
C ASN A 825 15.37 -7.07 -2.88
N THR A 826 16.10 -6.76 -3.96
CA THR A 826 17.57 -6.72 -3.99
C THR A 826 18.11 -5.30 -4.16
N LEU A 827 17.24 -4.33 -4.49
CA LEU A 827 17.59 -2.93 -4.64
C LEU A 827 17.85 -2.29 -3.27
N VAL A 828 19.05 -1.72 -3.11
CA VAL A 828 19.42 -0.91 -1.94
C VAL A 828 19.33 0.57 -2.26
N VAL A 829 19.63 0.95 -3.51
CA VAL A 829 19.42 2.31 -4.01
C VAL A 829 18.64 2.24 -5.32
N ASN A 830 17.63 3.10 -5.44
CA ASN A 830 16.88 3.32 -6.68
C ASN A 830 16.53 4.81 -6.79
N LYS A 831 17.52 5.64 -7.11
CA LYS A 831 17.33 7.10 -7.17
C LYS A 831 17.01 7.55 -8.58
N THR A 832 15.81 8.10 -8.79
CA THR A 832 15.31 8.62 -10.07
C THR A 832 15.47 10.15 -10.17
N GLY A 833 15.31 10.70 -11.37
CA GLY A 833 15.19 12.15 -11.61
C GLY A 833 16.51 12.93 -11.54
N LEU A 834 17.65 12.25 -11.68
CA LEU A 834 18.96 12.89 -11.65
C LEU A 834 19.24 13.58 -12.99
N THR A 835 19.60 14.86 -12.98
CA THR A 835 19.89 15.64 -14.22
C THR A 835 21.39 15.86 -14.44
N VAL A 836 22.22 15.37 -13.52
CA VAL A 836 23.69 15.49 -13.55
C VAL A 836 24.33 14.11 -13.44
N GLY A 837 25.54 13.96 -14.00
CA GLY A 837 26.30 12.70 -14.08
C GLY A 837 26.95 12.24 -12.77
N ALA A 838 26.34 12.51 -11.61
CA ALA A 838 26.89 12.15 -10.30
C ALA A 838 25.80 11.97 -9.23
N TYR A 839 26.03 11.07 -8.27
CA TYR A 839 25.14 10.80 -7.15
C TYR A 839 25.88 10.25 -5.92
N VAL A 840 25.48 10.68 -4.72
CA VAL A 840 25.96 10.17 -3.43
C VAL A 840 24.75 9.61 -2.67
N PRO A 841 24.74 8.33 -2.24
CA PRO A 841 23.66 7.76 -1.47
C PRO A 841 23.45 8.46 -0.12
N ASN A 842 22.20 8.48 0.36
CA ASN A 842 21.83 8.88 1.72
C ASN A 842 21.62 7.67 2.65
N VAL A 843 21.95 6.47 2.17
CA VAL A 843 21.89 5.21 2.89
C VAL A 843 23.30 4.63 2.94
N ASN A 844 23.72 4.16 4.11
CA ASN A 844 24.94 3.38 4.23
C ASN A 844 24.71 2.02 3.57
N LEU A 845 25.63 1.63 2.69
CA LEU A 845 25.71 0.27 2.18
C LEU A 845 26.23 -0.65 3.29
N ASP A 846 25.83 -1.92 3.24
CA ASP A 846 26.32 -2.93 4.16
C ASP A 846 27.81 -3.18 3.94
N GLU A 847 28.54 -3.42 5.02
CA GLU A 847 29.94 -3.85 4.98
C GLU A 847 30.04 -5.29 4.44
N ASN A 848 31.24 -5.67 3.99
CA ASN A 848 31.53 -7.00 3.43
C ASN A 848 30.53 -7.48 2.37
N THR A 849 30.05 -6.58 1.51
CA THR A 849 28.96 -6.87 0.59
C THR A 849 29.33 -6.53 -0.86
N LEU A 850 29.10 -7.49 -1.75
CA LEU A 850 29.24 -7.33 -3.19
C LEU A 850 27.97 -6.66 -3.77
N TYR A 851 28.15 -5.47 -4.34
CA TYR A 851 27.10 -4.70 -4.97
C TYR A 851 27.23 -4.63 -6.50
N TYR A 852 26.07 -4.50 -7.13
CA TYR A 852 25.88 -4.35 -8.57
C TYR A 852 25.20 -3.01 -8.80
N TRP A 853 25.72 -2.20 -9.71
CA TRP A 853 25.13 -0.90 -10.01
C TRP A 853 25.06 -0.63 -11.51
N ARG A 854 24.06 0.17 -11.88
CA ARG A 854 23.82 0.61 -13.25
C ARG A 854 23.12 1.96 -13.26
N VAL A 855 23.21 2.63 -14.41
CA VAL A 855 22.51 3.89 -14.69
C VAL A 855 21.53 3.64 -15.82
N LEU A 856 20.28 4.04 -15.62
CA LEU A 856 19.23 4.01 -16.63
C LEU A 856 19.04 5.44 -17.13
N PRO A 857 19.36 5.74 -18.41
CA PRO A 857 19.01 7.02 -19.01
C PRO A 857 17.51 7.05 -19.30
N HIS A 858 16.89 8.19 -19.04
CA HIS A 858 15.48 8.41 -19.32
C HIS A 858 15.33 9.61 -20.24
N ASN A 859 14.54 9.40 -21.29
CA ASN A 859 13.88 10.45 -22.04
C ASN A 859 12.46 9.99 -22.35
N LEU A 860 11.73 10.78 -23.13
CA LEU A 860 10.36 10.46 -23.52
C LEU A 860 10.19 9.08 -24.19
N CYS A 861 11.25 8.54 -24.78
CA CYS A 861 11.23 7.35 -25.62
C CYS A 861 11.91 6.11 -25.03
N SER A 862 12.53 6.22 -23.85
CA SER A 862 13.25 5.12 -23.22
C SER A 862 12.98 5.03 -21.72
N THR A 863 12.49 3.86 -21.31
CA THR A 863 12.24 3.51 -19.91
C THR A 863 12.98 2.23 -19.47
N ASN A 864 13.49 1.44 -20.42
CA ASN A 864 14.01 0.09 -20.14
C ASN A 864 15.48 -0.12 -20.55
N GLU A 865 16.13 0.89 -21.11
CA GLU A 865 17.56 0.80 -21.40
C GLU A 865 18.39 1.05 -20.14
N SER A 866 19.48 0.31 -19.99
CA SER A 866 20.43 0.52 -18.91
C SER A 866 21.85 0.51 -19.45
N SER A 867 22.74 1.17 -18.73
CA SER A 867 24.17 0.92 -18.88
C SER A 867 24.50 -0.56 -18.65
N ALA A 868 25.71 -0.96 -19.04
CA ALA A 868 26.29 -2.20 -18.54
C ALA A 868 26.33 -2.19 -17.00
N ILE A 869 26.24 -3.38 -16.39
CA ILE A 869 26.33 -3.54 -14.94
C ILE A 869 27.79 -3.38 -14.54
N SER A 870 28.05 -2.50 -13.57
CA SER A 870 29.33 -2.38 -12.90
C SER A 870 29.22 -2.95 -11.48
N THR A 871 30.33 -3.46 -10.95
CA THR A 871 30.36 -4.18 -9.66
C THR A 871 31.40 -3.58 -8.74
N PHE A 872 31.15 -3.67 -7.44
CA PHE A 872 32.11 -3.28 -6.42
C PHE A 872 31.84 -3.96 -5.07
N HIS A 873 32.84 -4.02 -4.21
CA HIS A 873 32.74 -4.60 -2.88
C HIS A 873 33.06 -3.57 -1.80
N THR A 874 32.23 -3.51 -0.76
CA THR A 874 32.45 -2.63 0.40
C THR A 874 33.56 -3.18 1.31
N VAL A 875 34.06 -2.36 2.23
CA VAL A 875 35.11 -2.74 3.19
C VAL A 875 34.68 -3.94 4.05
N THR A 876 35.60 -4.84 4.34
CA THR A 876 35.40 -6.01 5.22
C THR A 876 35.96 -5.72 6.61
N VAL A 877 35.09 -5.32 7.54
CA VAL A 877 35.43 -5.04 8.95
C VAL A 877 34.76 -6.09 9.84
N ALA A 878 35.49 -6.63 10.83
CA ALA A 878 34.94 -7.53 11.83
C ALA A 878 34.96 -6.88 13.22
N CYS A 879 33.79 -6.54 13.76
CA CYS A 879 33.63 -6.03 15.12
C CYS A 879 33.40 -7.19 16.10
N ASN A 880 34.27 -7.34 17.08
CA ASN A 880 34.17 -8.42 18.07
C ASN A 880 34.15 -7.85 19.48
N THR A 881 33.17 -8.28 20.28
CA THR A 881 33.11 -7.96 21.71
C THR A 881 33.67 -9.12 22.53
N LEU A 882 34.72 -8.84 23.32
CA LEU A 882 35.36 -9.78 24.22
C LEU A 882 35.29 -9.28 25.66
N SER A 883 34.82 -10.13 26.57
CA SER A 883 34.71 -9.82 28.00
C SER A 883 35.88 -10.41 28.78
N SER A 884 36.35 -9.69 29.79
CA SER A 884 37.32 -10.24 30.74
C SER A 884 36.70 -11.34 31.60
N ILE A 885 37.51 -12.34 31.94
CA ILE A 885 37.14 -13.48 32.78
C ILE A 885 37.88 -13.49 34.13
N ASP A 886 38.81 -12.55 34.37
CA ASP A 886 39.62 -12.49 35.60
C ASP A 886 39.08 -11.46 36.63
N VAL A 887 37.79 -11.10 36.49
CA VAL A 887 36.99 -10.27 37.41
C VAL A 887 35.93 -11.13 38.12
N PRO A 888 35.47 -10.77 39.34
CA PRO A 888 35.70 -9.51 40.05
C PRO A 888 37.09 -9.41 40.71
N ILE A 889 37.69 -8.22 40.66
CA ILE A 889 38.95 -7.90 41.34
C ILE A 889 38.70 -6.89 42.46
N ASN A 890 39.06 -7.26 43.68
CA ASN A 890 38.82 -6.45 44.87
C ASN A 890 39.76 -5.23 44.95
N ILE A 891 39.19 -4.04 45.15
CA ILE A 891 39.88 -2.77 45.41
C ILE A 891 39.85 -2.55 46.93
N THR A 892 41.00 -2.73 47.59
CA THR A 892 41.09 -2.69 49.06
C THR A 892 41.03 -1.28 49.62
N ALA A 893 40.12 -1.05 50.59
CA ALA A 893 40.01 0.22 51.30
C ALA A 893 41.28 0.56 52.13
N GLY A 894 41.56 1.87 52.25
CA GLY A 894 42.46 2.43 53.26
C GLY A 894 43.93 2.68 52.86
N ALA A 895 44.38 2.23 51.68
CA ALA A 895 45.69 2.58 51.13
C ALA A 895 45.58 2.73 49.60
N GLU A 896 46.41 3.59 49.01
CA GLU A 896 46.55 3.71 47.55
C GLU A 896 46.78 2.33 46.95
N VAL A 897 45.91 1.91 46.02
CA VAL A 897 45.92 0.56 45.47
C VAL A 897 45.71 0.60 43.97
N THR A 898 46.52 -0.19 43.26
CA THR A 898 46.35 -0.43 41.83
C THR A 898 45.95 -1.88 41.61
N VAL A 899 44.88 -2.10 40.88
CA VAL A 899 44.46 -3.43 40.41
C VAL A 899 44.45 -3.47 38.89
N GLU A 900 44.86 -4.60 38.32
CA GLU A 900 44.87 -4.82 36.87
C GLU A 900 44.10 -6.09 36.53
N SER A 901 43.28 -6.01 35.49
CA SER A 901 42.58 -7.13 34.86
C SER A 901 43.08 -7.28 33.43
N ASN A 902 43.32 -8.52 32.98
CA ASN A 902 43.89 -8.82 31.67
C ASN A 902 42.85 -9.50 30.75
N LEU A 903 42.88 -9.14 29.48
CA LEU A 903 42.09 -9.74 28.41
C LEU A 903 43.00 -10.16 27.26
N ASP A 904 43.14 -11.47 27.05
CA ASP A 904 43.98 -12.04 25.99
C ASP A 904 43.20 -12.17 24.69
N ILE A 905 43.65 -11.47 23.63
CA ILE A 905 43.02 -11.50 22.30
C ILE A 905 43.92 -12.27 21.34
N THR A 906 43.40 -13.33 20.72
CA THR A 906 44.15 -14.22 19.83
C THR A 906 44.00 -13.87 18.34
N VAL A 907 42.97 -13.12 17.97
CA VAL A 907 42.69 -12.68 16.59
C VAL A 907 43.55 -11.47 16.26
N SER A 908 44.11 -11.42 15.04
CA SER A 908 44.94 -10.31 14.55
C SER A 908 44.20 -9.52 13.49
N GLY A 909 44.20 -8.20 13.60
CA GLY A 909 43.67 -7.25 12.63
C GLY A 909 44.10 -5.83 13.01
N ASN A 910 44.09 -4.90 12.05
CA ASN A 910 44.36 -3.49 12.35
C ASN A 910 43.07 -2.85 12.85
N ILE A 911 43.11 -2.27 14.05
CA ILE A 911 41.95 -1.62 14.67
C ILE A 911 41.51 -0.44 13.80
N SER A 912 40.27 -0.47 13.33
CA SER A 912 39.59 0.64 12.67
C SER A 912 38.75 1.46 13.65
N ASP A 913 38.21 0.81 14.69
CA ASP A 913 37.45 1.43 15.78
C ASP A 913 37.55 0.62 17.08
N MET A 914 37.46 1.29 18.24
CA MET A 914 37.64 0.71 19.56
C MET A 914 36.66 1.29 20.59
N ASN A 915 35.85 0.42 21.19
CA ASN A 915 34.88 0.77 22.22
C ASN A 915 35.10 -0.05 23.50
N VAL A 916 34.76 0.55 24.66
CA VAL A 916 34.59 -0.20 25.91
C VAL A 916 33.11 -0.51 26.05
N SER A 917 32.71 -1.69 25.56
CA SER A 917 31.30 -2.12 25.54
C SER A 917 30.71 -2.29 26.94
N ARG A 918 31.56 -2.47 27.96
CA ARG A 918 31.14 -2.46 29.36
C ARG A 918 32.31 -2.17 30.30
N ILE A 919 32.07 -1.36 31.33
CA ILE A 919 32.93 -1.24 32.51
C ILE A 919 32.06 -1.00 33.74
N ARG A 920 32.10 -1.94 34.69
CA ARG A 920 31.25 -1.94 35.87
C ARG A 920 32.04 -2.33 37.12
N GLY A 921 31.82 -1.60 38.20
CA GLY A 921 32.40 -1.89 39.49
C GLY A 921 31.79 -1.08 40.63
N GLY A 922 32.05 -1.54 41.84
CA GLY A 922 31.73 -0.82 43.06
C GLY A 922 32.94 -0.06 43.58
N HIS A 923 32.72 1.15 44.10
CA HIS A 923 33.67 1.87 44.94
C HIS A 923 32.91 2.85 45.82
N ASP A 924 33.28 2.98 47.09
CA ASP A 924 32.60 3.88 48.02
C ASP A 924 32.66 5.35 47.56
N TYR A 925 33.77 5.78 46.95
CA TYR A 925 33.98 7.12 46.39
C TYR A 925 34.62 7.04 45.00
N ILE A 926 33.85 7.31 43.95
CA ILE A 926 34.27 7.15 42.55
C ILE A 926 35.27 8.22 42.10
N GLY A 927 35.29 9.38 42.77
CA GLY A 927 36.30 10.42 42.54
C GLY A 927 37.73 9.98 42.86
N ASP A 928 37.90 8.99 43.74
CA ASP A 928 39.22 8.45 44.11
C ASP A 928 39.76 7.47 43.04
N ILE A 929 38.95 7.11 42.03
CA ILE A 929 39.28 6.10 41.03
C ILE A 929 39.70 6.71 39.70
N GLU A 930 40.84 6.23 39.19
CA GLU A 930 41.31 6.39 37.82
C GLU A 930 41.29 5.03 37.09
N ALA A 931 40.70 5.00 35.89
CA ALA A 931 40.60 3.83 35.04
C ALA A 931 41.37 4.03 33.71
N ASP A 932 42.37 3.18 33.47
CA ASP A 932 43.22 3.20 32.28
C ASP A 932 43.06 1.92 31.46
N LEU A 933 42.88 2.06 30.14
CA LEU A 933 42.97 0.94 29.19
C LEU A 933 44.36 0.94 28.52
N ILE A 934 45.01 -0.22 28.52
CA ILE A 934 46.38 -0.39 28.01
C ILE A 934 46.40 -1.45 26.91
N SER A 935 46.91 -1.08 25.73
CA SER A 935 47.04 -2.00 24.59
C SER A 935 48.28 -2.90 24.68
N PRO A 936 48.34 -4.01 23.92
CA PRO A 936 49.53 -4.87 23.83
C PRO A 936 50.78 -4.13 23.34
N ALA A 937 50.61 -3.04 22.59
CA ALA A 937 51.70 -2.17 22.12
C ALA A 937 52.20 -1.19 23.21
N GLY A 938 51.50 -1.10 24.35
CA GLY A 938 51.85 -0.22 25.46
C GLY A 938 51.21 1.17 25.41
N THR A 939 50.28 1.42 24.49
CA THR A 939 49.49 2.66 24.45
C THR A 939 48.51 2.67 25.62
N ILE A 940 48.39 3.80 26.32
CA ILE A 940 47.53 3.96 27.51
C ILE A 940 46.51 5.06 27.22
N VAL A 941 45.22 4.74 27.35
CA VAL A 941 44.11 5.70 27.24
C VAL A 941 43.37 5.75 28.57
N LYS A 942 43.20 6.96 29.11
CA LYS A 942 42.43 7.20 30.33
C LYS A 942 40.95 7.15 30.02
N LEU A 943 40.23 6.20 30.59
CA LEU A 943 38.78 6.07 30.43
C LEU A 943 38.06 7.14 31.25
N PHE A 944 38.39 7.22 32.55
CA PHE A 944 37.93 8.28 33.44
C PHE A 944 38.84 8.43 34.68
N TYR A 945 38.87 9.61 35.27
CA TYR A 945 39.56 9.97 36.52
C TYR A 945 38.86 11.19 37.17
N ASP A 946 38.89 11.27 38.50
CA ASP A 946 38.30 12.39 39.29
C ASP A 946 36.86 12.74 38.86
N VAL A 947 36.06 11.71 38.54
CA VAL A 947 34.67 11.87 38.12
C VAL A 947 33.76 11.82 39.33
N CYS A 948 32.75 12.70 39.37
CA CYS A 948 31.60 12.60 40.28
C CYS A 948 31.88 12.63 41.80
N GLY A 949 33.11 12.97 42.23
CA GLY A 949 33.48 13.20 43.63
C GLY A 949 33.12 12.05 44.56
N ASN A 950 32.44 12.34 45.67
CA ASN A 950 32.12 11.35 46.72
C ASN A 950 30.91 10.44 46.39
N LEU A 951 30.47 10.37 45.13
CA LEU A 951 29.43 9.41 44.73
C LEU A 951 30.01 8.01 44.62
N SER A 952 29.17 6.98 44.63
CA SER A 952 29.63 5.59 44.64
C SER A 952 29.37 4.89 43.32
N ASN A 953 30.21 3.89 43.01
CA ASN A 953 30.07 2.93 41.90
C ASN A 953 30.16 3.52 40.49
N PHE A 954 30.39 2.62 39.53
CA PHE A 954 30.41 2.92 38.11
C PHE A 954 29.82 1.77 37.29
N ASN A 955 29.09 2.11 36.23
CA ASN A 955 28.54 1.22 35.23
C ASN A 955 28.34 2.02 33.94
N LEU A 956 29.26 1.88 33.00
CA LEU A 956 29.33 2.69 31.77
C LEU A 956 29.64 1.80 30.55
N GLN A 957 29.31 2.32 29.37
CA GLN A 957 29.95 1.95 28.10
C GLN A 957 30.67 3.20 27.58
N LEU A 958 31.81 3.04 26.90
CA LEU A 958 32.62 4.17 26.43
C LEU A 958 32.94 4.06 24.94
N ASP A 959 32.77 5.18 24.25
CA ASP A 959 32.90 5.34 22.80
C ASP A 959 33.22 6.82 22.48
N ASP A 960 34.17 7.10 21.58
CA ASP A 960 34.60 8.46 21.23
C ASP A 960 33.48 9.27 20.53
N GLU A 961 32.61 8.60 19.78
CA GLU A 961 31.49 9.13 19.01
C GLU A 961 30.24 9.37 19.88
N ALA A 962 30.26 8.96 21.15
CA ALA A 962 29.13 9.14 22.05
C ALA A 962 28.76 10.63 22.22
N PRO A 963 27.46 10.98 22.08
CA PRO A 963 27.03 12.39 22.09
C PRO A 963 27.18 13.05 23.47
N SER A 964 27.12 12.27 24.56
CA SER A 964 27.17 12.73 25.96
C SER A 964 28.49 12.39 26.64
N ALA A 965 28.95 13.26 27.54
CA ALA A 965 30.04 12.97 28.47
C ALA A 965 29.54 12.13 29.66
N ILE A 966 30.47 11.51 30.40
CA ILE A 966 30.17 10.65 31.56
C ILE A 966 29.26 11.38 32.57
N PRO A 967 28.09 10.80 32.94
CA PRO A 967 27.13 11.41 33.86
C PRO A 967 27.53 11.20 35.32
N CYS A 968 26.94 11.98 36.24
CA CYS A 968 27.13 11.81 37.68
C CYS A 968 25.80 11.53 38.39
N PRO A 969 25.64 10.37 39.06
CA PRO A 969 26.61 9.27 39.21
C PRO A 969 26.82 8.46 37.91
N PRO A 970 28.02 7.88 37.68
CA PRO A 970 28.37 7.23 36.42
C PRO A 970 27.84 5.79 36.35
N THR A 971 26.53 5.60 36.51
CA THR A 971 25.92 4.28 36.80
C THR A 971 24.75 3.86 35.89
N ASP A 972 24.47 4.62 34.84
CA ASP A 972 23.30 4.40 33.97
C ASP A 972 23.46 3.23 32.99
N GLY A 973 24.66 2.67 32.85
CA GLY A 973 24.97 1.57 31.93
C GLY A 973 24.89 1.95 30.45
N GLN A 974 24.82 3.25 30.14
CA GLN A 974 24.73 3.78 28.78
C GLN A 974 26.11 4.15 28.23
N LYS A 975 26.14 4.45 26.93
CA LYS A 975 27.34 4.83 26.17
C LYS A 975 27.65 6.32 26.33
N HIS A 976 28.87 6.64 26.76
CA HIS A 976 29.34 8.00 27.02
C HIS A 976 30.77 8.20 26.52
N ARG A 977 31.16 9.45 26.31
CA ARG A 977 32.49 9.78 25.82
C ARG A 977 33.53 9.65 26.94
N PRO A 978 34.61 8.86 26.75
CA PRO A 978 35.70 8.77 27.71
C PRO A 978 36.46 10.11 27.82
N GLN A 979 37.26 10.27 28.86
CA GLN A 979 38.09 11.48 29.04
C GLN A 979 39.35 11.48 28.15
N GLY A 980 39.86 10.31 27.75
CA GLY A 980 40.88 10.13 26.71
C GLY A 980 40.28 9.52 25.43
N ASN A 981 40.99 9.60 24.31
CA ASN A 981 40.49 9.15 23.01
C ASN A 981 40.78 7.66 22.78
N LEU A 982 39.75 6.84 22.61
CA LEU A 982 39.90 5.43 22.24
C LEU A 982 40.46 5.24 20.82
N SER A 983 40.22 6.21 19.93
CA SER A 983 40.79 6.27 18.58
C SER A 983 42.33 6.33 18.55
N ASP A 984 43.00 6.59 19.68
CA ASP A 984 44.46 6.44 19.80
C ASP A 984 44.93 4.98 19.61
N PHE A 985 44.02 4.01 19.69
CA PHE A 985 44.26 2.62 19.37
C PHE A 985 44.14 2.29 17.87
N ASN A 986 43.57 3.17 17.05
CA ASN A 986 43.36 2.91 15.62
C ASN A 986 44.69 2.69 14.88
N GLY A 987 44.72 1.68 14.02
CA GLY A 987 45.90 1.21 13.30
C GLY A 987 46.84 0.29 14.10
N GLN A 988 46.62 0.10 15.41
CA GLN A 988 47.33 -0.92 16.19
C GLN A 988 46.74 -2.32 15.92
N ASN A 989 47.52 -3.36 16.21
CA ASN A 989 47.05 -4.75 16.07
C ASN A 989 46.18 -5.15 17.27
N THR A 990 45.07 -5.84 17.02
CA THR A 990 44.15 -6.37 18.04
C THR A 990 44.77 -7.48 18.90
N GLN A 991 45.71 -8.27 18.37
CA GLN A 991 46.28 -9.46 19.00
C GLN A 991 47.22 -9.11 20.16
N GLY A 992 47.02 -9.77 21.30
CA GLY A 992 47.85 -9.68 22.50
C GLY A 992 47.03 -9.45 23.78
N THR A 993 47.72 -9.20 24.88
CA THR A 993 47.09 -8.98 26.19
C THR A 993 46.75 -7.50 26.38
N TRP A 994 45.46 -7.19 26.45
CA TRP A 994 44.92 -5.90 26.84
C TRP A 994 44.74 -5.83 28.35
N LYS A 995 44.96 -4.66 28.95
CA LYS A 995 44.82 -4.49 30.40
C LYS A 995 43.92 -3.33 30.76
N LEU A 996 42.96 -3.58 31.64
CA LEU A 996 42.25 -2.53 32.36
C LEU A 996 42.89 -2.37 33.73
N ARG A 997 43.44 -1.18 33.98
CA ARG A 997 44.05 -0.80 35.26
C ARG A 997 43.11 0.14 35.99
N ILE A 998 42.79 -0.18 37.23
CA ILE A 998 42.05 0.69 38.15
C ILE A 998 43.01 1.13 39.26
N HIS A 999 43.16 2.44 39.44
CA HIS A 999 44.01 3.06 40.44
C HIS A 999 43.15 3.86 41.42
N ASP A 1000 43.17 3.48 42.70
CA ASP A 1000 42.66 4.28 43.80
C ASP A 1000 43.81 5.17 44.31
N ASP A 1001 43.72 6.47 44.04
CA ASP A 1001 44.79 7.45 44.27
C ASP A 1001 44.79 8.08 45.68
N THR A 1002 43.84 7.70 46.53
CA THR A 1002 43.58 8.40 47.80
C THR A 1002 43.79 7.49 49.02
N ALA A 1003 44.86 7.75 49.77
CA ALA A 1003 45.16 7.02 51.01
C ALA A 1003 44.11 7.31 52.11
N GLY A 1004 43.29 6.31 52.45
CA GLY A 1004 42.25 6.38 53.48
C GLY A 1004 40.81 6.44 52.96
N GLY A 1005 40.61 6.30 51.64
CA GLY A 1005 39.31 6.16 50.98
C GLY A 1005 38.58 4.85 51.31
N GLY A 1006 37.34 4.73 50.82
CA GLY A 1006 36.57 3.50 50.94
C GLY A 1006 37.04 2.41 49.97
N GLY A 1007 36.31 1.30 49.86
CA GLY A 1007 36.74 0.16 49.04
C GLY A 1007 35.69 -0.29 48.04
N GLY A 1008 36.01 -1.33 47.27
CA GLY A 1008 35.09 -1.85 46.28
C GLY A 1008 35.66 -2.98 45.43
N ALA A 1009 35.20 -3.11 44.19
CA ALA A 1009 35.69 -4.10 43.25
C ALA A 1009 35.41 -3.68 41.80
N LEU A 1010 36.33 -4.00 40.90
CA LEU A 1010 36.03 -4.08 39.47
C LEU A 1010 35.23 -5.37 39.25
N GLU A 1011 33.99 -5.26 38.80
CA GLU A 1011 33.07 -6.40 38.67
C GLU A 1011 33.08 -7.01 37.26
N GLU A 1012 33.13 -6.17 36.23
CA GLU A 1012 33.00 -6.57 34.83
C GLU A 1012 33.63 -5.53 33.91
N TRP A 1013 34.27 -5.98 32.82
CA TRP A 1013 34.54 -5.12 31.67
C TRP A 1013 34.69 -5.93 30.38
N SER A 1014 34.43 -5.27 29.26
CA SER A 1014 34.57 -5.84 27.92
C SER A 1014 35.00 -4.78 26.91
N LEU A 1015 35.72 -5.24 25.89
CA LEU A 1015 36.16 -4.42 24.77
C LEU A 1015 35.42 -4.87 23.52
N GLU A 1016 35.01 -3.91 22.70
CA GLU A 1016 34.57 -4.12 21.33
C GLU A 1016 35.61 -3.46 20.42
N PHE A 1017 36.20 -4.22 19.50
CA PHE A 1017 37.10 -3.68 18.50
C PHE A 1017 36.62 -4.07 17.12
N CYS A 1018 36.65 -3.12 16.21
CA CYS A 1018 36.44 -3.32 14.78
C CYS A 1018 37.81 -3.32 14.09
N ALA A 1019 38.08 -4.31 13.25
CA ALA A 1019 39.35 -4.40 12.53
C ALA A 1019 39.18 -4.91 11.11
N ASP A 1020 40.01 -4.41 10.19
CA ASP A 1020 40.12 -4.92 8.83
C ASP A 1020 40.64 -6.37 8.88
N ILE A 1021 39.88 -7.30 8.30
CA ILE A 1021 40.35 -8.66 8.07
C ILE A 1021 40.99 -8.77 6.68
N ASN A 1022 42.21 -9.30 6.61
CA ASN A 1022 42.82 -9.62 5.32
C ASN A 1022 42.13 -10.88 4.78
N VAL A 1023 41.24 -10.71 3.81
CA VAL A 1023 40.52 -11.83 3.18
C VAL A 1023 41.35 -12.41 2.04
N SER A 1024 41.49 -13.75 2.00
CA SER A 1024 42.03 -14.47 0.85
C SER A 1024 40.97 -14.48 -0.26
N ALA A 1025 41.29 -14.01 -1.47
CA ALA A 1025 40.33 -14.06 -2.57
C ALA A 1025 40.49 -15.33 -3.43
N PRO A 1026 39.39 -15.91 -3.94
CA PRO A 1026 39.43 -17.07 -4.80
C PRO A 1026 40.18 -16.79 -6.10
N THR A 1027 40.79 -17.83 -6.66
CA THR A 1027 41.62 -17.72 -7.89
C THR A 1027 41.18 -18.70 -8.96
N PHE A 1028 41.22 -18.27 -10.23
CA PHE A 1028 40.97 -19.17 -11.36
C PHE A 1028 42.08 -20.21 -11.48
N VAL A 1029 41.68 -21.48 -11.47
CA VAL A 1029 42.52 -22.59 -11.89
C VAL A 1029 42.45 -22.74 -13.41
N ILE A 1030 41.24 -22.68 -13.98
CA ILE A 1030 40.97 -22.77 -15.42
C ILE A 1030 39.76 -21.89 -15.78
N ASN A 1031 39.86 -21.13 -16.88
CA ASN A 1031 38.74 -20.44 -17.54
C ASN A 1031 38.98 -20.42 -19.06
N ASP A 1032 38.81 -21.58 -19.69
CA ASP A 1032 39.13 -21.82 -21.10
C ASP A 1032 37.88 -21.83 -21.99
N THR A 1033 38.05 -21.46 -23.26
CA THR A 1033 36.97 -21.46 -24.24
C THR A 1033 36.48 -22.88 -24.54
N MET A 1034 35.19 -23.15 -24.32
CA MET A 1034 34.58 -24.45 -24.59
C MET A 1034 34.09 -24.58 -26.05
N PRO A 1035 34.59 -25.54 -26.84
CA PRO A 1035 34.14 -25.72 -28.21
C PRO A 1035 32.92 -26.66 -28.29
N LEU A 1036 31.97 -26.39 -29.19
CA LEU A 1036 30.81 -27.26 -29.44
C LEU A 1036 30.27 -27.13 -30.88
N PRO A 1037 29.62 -28.15 -31.47
CA PRO A 1037 28.93 -28.00 -32.75
C PRO A 1037 27.72 -27.07 -32.66
N SER A 1038 27.35 -26.49 -33.80
CA SER A 1038 26.15 -25.66 -33.91
C SER A 1038 24.89 -26.45 -33.51
N GLY A 1039 24.02 -25.83 -32.71
CA GLY A 1039 22.76 -26.43 -32.23
C GLY A 1039 22.92 -27.53 -31.18
N ALA A 1040 24.14 -27.83 -30.73
CA ALA A 1040 24.39 -28.87 -29.75
C ALA A 1040 24.35 -28.35 -28.31
N THR A 1041 24.26 -29.28 -27.35
CA THR A 1041 24.37 -29.00 -25.91
C THR A 1041 25.65 -29.65 -25.38
N ARG A 1042 26.47 -28.90 -24.63
CA ARG A 1042 27.69 -29.42 -23.99
C ARG A 1042 27.75 -29.01 -22.52
N THR A 1043 28.08 -29.95 -21.66
CA THR A 1043 28.30 -29.72 -20.23
C THR A 1043 29.59 -28.92 -20.00
N ILE A 1044 29.51 -27.90 -19.15
CA ILE A 1044 30.66 -27.14 -18.65
C ILE A 1044 31.22 -27.90 -17.45
N THR A 1045 32.41 -28.47 -17.60
CA THR A 1045 33.10 -29.23 -16.54
C THR A 1045 34.34 -28.49 -16.06
N THR A 1046 35.02 -29.04 -15.05
CA THR A 1046 36.27 -28.47 -14.51
C THR A 1046 37.43 -28.43 -15.51
N GLU A 1047 37.28 -29.06 -16.70
CA GLU A 1047 38.23 -28.93 -17.80
C GLU A 1047 38.18 -27.54 -18.46
N PHE A 1048 37.07 -26.79 -18.29
CA PHE A 1048 36.88 -25.47 -18.88
C PHE A 1048 36.70 -24.36 -17.85
N LEU A 1049 36.08 -24.64 -16.71
CA LEU A 1049 35.85 -23.64 -15.67
C LEU A 1049 36.13 -24.24 -14.29
N SER A 1050 37.13 -23.71 -13.60
CA SER A 1050 37.47 -24.14 -12.25
C SER A 1050 38.09 -23.00 -11.46
N VAL A 1051 37.58 -22.78 -10.25
CA VAL A 1051 38.11 -21.84 -9.26
C VAL A 1051 38.51 -22.61 -7.99
N SER A 1052 39.51 -22.11 -7.28
CA SER A 1052 39.93 -22.62 -5.97
C SER A 1052 40.23 -21.49 -5.00
N ASP A 1053 39.97 -21.73 -3.73
CA ASP A 1053 40.43 -20.93 -2.61
C ASP A 1053 41.20 -21.82 -1.62
N THR A 1054 42.14 -21.23 -0.86
CA THR A 1054 42.90 -21.94 0.17
C THR A 1054 42.13 -22.16 1.47
N GLU A 1055 41.13 -21.33 1.74
CA GLU A 1055 40.35 -21.29 2.98
C GLU A 1055 38.93 -21.85 2.79
N ASN A 1056 38.41 -21.88 1.55
CA ASN A 1056 37.05 -22.34 1.25
C ASN A 1056 36.99 -23.64 0.43
N THR A 1057 35.93 -24.41 0.67
CA THR A 1057 35.59 -25.64 -0.05
C THR A 1057 34.90 -25.36 -1.41
N PRO A 1058 34.88 -26.33 -2.35
CA PRO A 1058 34.16 -26.18 -3.61
C PRO A 1058 32.66 -25.87 -3.45
N GLU A 1059 32.06 -26.28 -2.34
CA GLU A 1059 30.68 -25.94 -2.01
C GLU A 1059 30.50 -24.48 -1.64
N GLU A 1060 31.50 -23.81 -1.07
CA GLU A 1060 31.42 -22.41 -0.60
C GLU A 1060 31.64 -21.40 -1.73
N LEU A 1061 32.32 -21.80 -2.82
CA LEU A 1061 32.60 -20.93 -3.97
C LEU A 1061 31.38 -20.75 -4.88
N GLU A 1062 30.75 -19.57 -4.80
CA GLU A 1062 29.53 -19.22 -5.54
C GLU A 1062 29.84 -18.41 -6.81
N PHE A 1063 29.40 -18.92 -7.95
CA PHE A 1063 29.40 -18.23 -9.23
C PHE A 1063 28.03 -17.58 -9.45
N ARG A 1064 27.98 -16.26 -9.63
CA ARG A 1064 26.73 -15.53 -9.89
C ARG A 1064 26.69 -15.04 -11.33
N VAL A 1065 25.62 -15.38 -12.06
CA VAL A 1065 25.44 -15.01 -13.46
C VAL A 1065 25.13 -13.52 -13.61
N MET A 1066 25.88 -12.83 -14.45
CA MET A 1066 25.80 -11.38 -14.68
C MET A 1066 25.13 -11.04 -16.02
N THR A 1067 25.50 -11.75 -17.07
CA THR A 1067 24.87 -11.65 -18.40
C THR A 1067 24.67 -13.04 -18.96
N LEU A 1068 23.59 -13.25 -19.72
CA LEU A 1068 23.33 -14.50 -20.40
C LEU A 1068 23.97 -14.53 -21.80
N PRO A 1069 24.17 -15.73 -22.38
CA PRO A 1069 24.57 -15.86 -23.77
C PRO A 1069 23.54 -15.25 -24.74
N GLN A 1070 24.01 -14.72 -25.89
CA GLN A 1070 23.14 -14.11 -26.90
C GLN A 1070 22.66 -15.09 -27.97
N HIS A 1071 23.38 -16.20 -28.16
CA HIS A 1071 23.15 -17.19 -29.22
C HIS A 1071 23.00 -18.61 -28.66
N GLY A 1072 22.45 -18.71 -27.46
CA GLY A 1072 22.23 -19.96 -26.76
C GLY A 1072 21.72 -19.73 -25.35
N GLU A 1073 21.63 -20.80 -24.57
CA GLU A 1073 21.11 -20.78 -23.20
C GLU A 1073 22.07 -21.51 -22.26
N LEU A 1074 22.26 -20.95 -21.07
CA LEU A 1074 22.94 -21.59 -19.95
C LEU A 1074 21.93 -22.42 -19.16
N LEU A 1075 22.24 -23.68 -18.89
CA LEU A 1075 21.35 -24.66 -18.28
C LEU A 1075 21.95 -25.19 -16.98
N PHE A 1076 21.18 -25.17 -15.89
CA PHE A 1076 21.50 -25.81 -14.63
C PHE A 1076 20.55 -27.00 -14.40
N VAL A 1077 21.10 -28.22 -14.37
CA VAL A 1077 20.34 -29.48 -14.26
C VAL A 1077 19.23 -29.56 -15.31
N GLY A 1078 19.50 -29.03 -16.52
CA GLY A 1078 18.56 -29.01 -17.66
C GLY A 1078 17.59 -27.83 -17.71
N SER A 1079 17.55 -26.98 -16.69
CA SER A 1079 16.69 -25.78 -16.65
C SER A 1079 17.45 -24.51 -17.06
N PRO A 1080 16.87 -23.59 -17.85
CA PRO A 1080 17.49 -22.32 -18.19
C PRO A 1080 17.78 -21.46 -16.96
N MET A 1081 18.98 -20.87 -16.91
CA MET A 1081 19.38 -19.92 -15.87
C MET A 1081 18.98 -18.48 -16.25
N GLN A 1082 18.79 -17.66 -15.22
CA GLN A 1082 18.52 -16.22 -15.33
C GLN A 1082 19.70 -15.39 -14.79
N VAL A 1083 19.72 -14.10 -15.12
CA VAL A 1083 20.67 -13.16 -14.49
C VAL A 1083 20.40 -13.13 -12.99
N GLY A 1084 21.47 -13.26 -12.18
CA GLY A 1084 21.39 -13.32 -10.73
C GLY A 1084 21.39 -14.73 -10.13
N ASP A 1085 21.12 -15.77 -10.94
CA ASP A 1085 21.18 -17.16 -10.50
C ASP A 1085 22.61 -17.56 -10.12
N VAL A 1086 22.71 -18.55 -9.22
CA VAL A 1086 23.97 -19.02 -8.64
C VAL A 1086 24.20 -20.49 -8.97
N PHE A 1087 25.43 -20.82 -9.33
CA PHE A 1087 25.96 -22.19 -9.33
C PHE A 1087 27.26 -22.23 -8.53
N ARG A 1088 27.67 -23.40 -8.02
CA ARG A 1088 28.86 -23.54 -7.16
C ARG A 1088 29.97 -24.31 -7.85
N GLN A 1089 31.22 -24.18 -7.40
CA GLN A 1089 32.33 -24.99 -7.93
C GLN A 1089 32.03 -26.50 -7.82
N SER A 1090 31.41 -26.95 -6.73
CA SER A 1090 30.96 -28.34 -6.54
C SER A 1090 29.93 -28.79 -7.59
N THR A 1091 29.08 -27.89 -8.09
CA THR A 1091 28.08 -28.21 -9.11
C THR A 1091 28.66 -28.36 -10.51
N ILE A 1092 29.76 -27.66 -10.81
CA ILE A 1092 30.55 -27.86 -12.03
C ILE A 1092 31.23 -29.24 -11.97
N GLN A 1093 31.80 -29.61 -10.81
CA GLN A 1093 32.38 -30.94 -10.59
C GLN A 1093 31.34 -32.06 -10.72
N ALA A 1094 30.10 -31.80 -10.30
CA ALA A 1094 28.97 -32.71 -10.49
C ALA A 1094 28.40 -32.74 -11.93
N SER A 1095 28.96 -31.95 -12.87
CA SER A 1095 28.51 -31.88 -14.27
C SER A 1095 27.06 -31.37 -14.43
N ASN A 1096 26.61 -30.50 -13.52
CA ASN A 1096 25.24 -29.98 -13.51
C ASN A 1096 25.04 -28.74 -14.39
N LEU A 1097 26.11 -28.09 -14.86
CA LEU A 1097 26.05 -26.89 -15.69
C LEU A 1097 26.30 -27.24 -17.16
N ALA A 1098 25.46 -26.75 -18.08
CA ALA A 1098 25.62 -26.97 -19.52
C ALA A 1098 25.27 -25.73 -20.32
N TYR A 1099 25.81 -25.63 -21.54
CA TYR A 1099 25.44 -24.60 -22.51
C TYR A 1099 24.83 -25.25 -23.75
N ARG A 1100 23.73 -24.68 -24.25
CA ARG A 1100 23.03 -25.11 -25.46
C ARG A 1100 23.05 -24.00 -26.50
N HIS A 1101 23.63 -24.26 -27.67
CA HIS A 1101 23.68 -23.32 -28.78
C HIS A 1101 22.35 -23.29 -29.55
N ASP A 1102 21.96 -22.11 -30.06
CA ASP A 1102 20.68 -21.88 -30.74
C ASP A 1102 20.62 -22.35 -32.21
N GLY A 1103 21.74 -22.81 -32.78
CA GLY A 1103 21.84 -23.23 -34.18
C GLY A 1103 22.07 -22.09 -35.18
N SER A 1104 22.29 -20.85 -34.71
CA SER A 1104 22.67 -19.71 -35.55
C SER A 1104 24.08 -19.88 -36.16
N ASN A 1105 24.43 -19.01 -37.11
CA ASN A 1105 25.75 -19.02 -37.75
C ASN A 1105 26.85 -18.31 -36.92
N ASN A 1106 26.55 -17.90 -35.69
CA ASN A 1106 27.50 -17.19 -34.84
C ASN A 1106 28.58 -18.15 -34.32
N LEU A 1107 29.84 -17.76 -34.51
CA LEU A 1107 30.99 -18.62 -34.19
C LEU A 1107 31.41 -18.56 -32.73
N PHE A 1108 30.92 -17.57 -31.98
CA PHE A 1108 31.25 -17.35 -30.58
C PHE A 1108 30.01 -16.88 -29.82
N ASP A 1109 29.94 -17.30 -28.57
CA ASP A 1109 28.95 -16.82 -27.61
C ASP A 1109 29.59 -16.81 -26.22
N ASN A 1110 29.05 -16.05 -25.29
CA ASN A 1110 29.65 -15.88 -23.97
C ASN A 1110 28.63 -15.48 -22.91
N PHE A 1111 28.95 -15.77 -21.66
CA PHE A 1111 28.22 -15.24 -20.50
C PHE A 1111 29.24 -14.70 -19.50
N THR A 1112 28.80 -13.76 -18.66
CA THR A 1112 29.65 -13.20 -17.60
C THR A 1112 29.17 -13.60 -16.22
N PHE A 1113 30.08 -13.66 -15.25
CA PHE A 1113 29.81 -14.05 -13.88
C PHE A 1113 30.79 -13.41 -12.90
N THR A 1114 30.41 -13.31 -11.63
CA THR A 1114 31.31 -13.05 -10.49
C THR A 1114 31.50 -14.33 -9.69
N VAL A 1115 32.58 -14.41 -8.89
CA VAL A 1115 32.78 -15.52 -7.94
C VAL A 1115 33.00 -14.95 -6.56
N SER A 1116 32.29 -15.45 -5.55
CA SER A 1116 32.46 -15.04 -4.15
C SER A 1116 32.65 -16.27 -3.27
N ASP A 1117 33.48 -16.15 -2.24
CA ASP A 1117 33.66 -17.18 -1.21
C ASP A 1117 32.71 -17.02 -0.01
N GLY A 1118 32.02 -15.88 0.11
CA GLY A 1118 31.12 -15.57 1.22
C GLY A 1118 31.80 -14.95 2.46
N ASP A 1119 33.12 -14.94 2.52
CA ASP A 1119 33.93 -14.38 3.61
C ASP A 1119 34.56 -13.03 3.23
N GLY A 1120 34.29 -12.54 2.02
CA GLY A 1120 34.68 -11.22 1.51
C GLY A 1120 35.68 -11.28 0.34
N GLY A 1121 36.19 -12.47 0.03
CA GLY A 1121 37.05 -12.70 -1.11
C GLY A 1121 36.21 -12.97 -2.35
N TRP A 1122 36.55 -12.30 -3.44
CA TRP A 1122 35.79 -12.44 -4.67
C TRP A 1122 36.61 -12.19 -5.93
N ILE A 1123 36.12 -12.68 -7.06
CA ILE A 1123 36.65 -12.46 -8.40
C ILE A 1123 35.72 -11.47 -9.14
N PRO A 1124 36.27 -10.35 -9.65
CA PRO A 1124 35.56 -9.40 -10.52
C PRO A 1124 34.87 -10.03 -11.73
N PRO A 1125 33.91 -9.32 -12.36
CA PRO A 1125 33.17 -9.84 -13.50
C PRO A 1125 34.09 -10.42 -14.56
N SER A 1126 33.91 -11.72 -14.81
CA SER A 1126 34.73 -12.54 -15.68
C SER A 1126 33.85 -13.15 -16.76
N GLN A 1127 34.43 -13.39 -17.93
CA GLN A 1127 33.71 -13.92 -19.10
C GLN A 1127 34.09 -15.37 -19.34
N PHE A 1128 33.08 -16.23 -19.54
CA PHE A 1128 33.26 -17.58 -20.06
C PHE A 1128 32.90 -17.61 -21.55
N ASN A 1129 33.79 -18.16 -22.37
CA ASN A 1129 33.65 -18.17 -23.83
C ASN A 1129 33.25 -19.56 -24.34
N THR A 1130 32.37 -19.57 -25.33
CA THR A 1130 32.06 -20.75 -26.13
C THR A 1130 32.41 -20.48 -27.60
N LYS A 1131 32.81 -21.52 -28.31
CA LYS A 1131 33.17 -21.43 -29.73
C LYS A 1131 32.48 -22.52 -30.53
N ILE A 1132 31.84 -22.14 -31.63
CA ILE A 1132 31.26 -23.12 -32.54
C ILE A 1132 32.36 -23.78 -33.39
N ASP A 1133 32.48 -25.08 -33.22
CA ASP A 1133 33.42 -25.95 -33.92
C ASP A 1133 32.74 -27.27 -34.27
N ASN A 1134 32.29 -27.36 -35.53
CA ASN A 1134 31.60 -28.55 -36.06
C ASN A 1134 32.52 -29.78 -36.23
N SER A 1135 33.83 -29.65 -35.97
CA SER A 1135 34.74 -30.80 -35.91
C SER A 1135 34.72 -31.52 -34.56
N VAL A 1136 34.15 -30.89 -33.53
CA VAL A 1136 33.99 -31.49 -32.20
C VAL A 1136 32.91 -32.56 -32.25
N VAL A 1137 33.25 -33.74 -31.77
CA VAL A 1137 32.30 -34.85 -31.64
C VAL A 1137 31.88 -34.90 -30.17
N LEU A 1138 30.63 -34.53 -29.88
CA LEU A 1138 30.08 -34.53 -28.51
C LEU A 1138 29.48 -35.88 -28.09
N ASP A 1139 29.32 -36.80 -29.04
CA ASP A 1139 28.73 -38.11 -28.78
C ASP A 1139 29.37 -39.20 -29.65
N VAL A 1140 29.61 -40.38 -29.06
CA VAL A 1140 29.94 -41.58 -29.82
C VAL A 1140 28.61 -42.14 -30.30
N LYS A 1141 28.21 -41.71 -31.51
CA LYS A 1141 27.06 -42.21 -32.28
C LYS A 1141 26.53 -43.54 -31.74
N ASP A 1142 25.38 -43.50 -31.05
CA ASP A 1142 24.63 -44.70 -30.70
C ASP A 1142 24.33 -45.46 -31.99
N ILE A 1143 25.07 -46.55 -32.20
CA ILE A 1143 24.79 -47.52 -33.25
C ILE A 1143 23.74 -48.44 -32.64
N ASP A 1144 22.54 -48.42 -33.20
CA ASP A 1144 21.50 -49.43 -32.92
C ASP A 1144 22.04 -50.81 -33.31
N LEU A 1145 22.65 -51.51 -32.34
CA LEU A 1145 23.18 -52.85 -32.51
C LEU A 1145 22.00 -53.82 -32.48
N GLN A 1146 21.36 -54.01 -33.65
CA GLN A 1146 20.30 -54.98 -33.83
C GLN A 1146 20.78 -56.40 -33.44
N GLN A 1147 19.88 -57.20 -32.85
CA GLN A 1147 20.19 -58.46 -32.16
C GLN A 1147 20.98 -59.48 -33.00
N LEU A 1148 21.85 -60.26 -32.34
CA LEU A 1148 22.63 -61.34 -32.95
C LEU A 1148 21.71 -62.50 -33.38
N ALA A 1149 21.60 -62.79 -34.68
CA ALA A 1149 20.76 -63.88 -35.14
C ALA A 1149 21.46 -65.24 -34.94
N VAL A 1150 20.91 -66.10 -34.09
CA VAL A 1150 21.51 -67.39 -33.73
C VAL A 1150 20.55 -68.55 -34.00
N TYR A 1151 20.92 -69.50 -34.87
CA TYR A 1151 20.06 -70.63 -35.24
C TYR A 1151 20.83 -71.90 -35.68
N PRO A 1152 20.24 -73.11 -35.53
CA PRO A 1152 19.06 -73.38 -34.71
C PRO A 1152 19.38 -73.15 -33.23
N ASN A 1153 18.44 -72.57 -32.49
CA ASN A 1153 18.55 -72.37 -31.05
C ASN A 1153 17.19 -72.72 -30.42
N PRO A 1154 17.03 -73.90 -29.79
CA PRO A 1154 18.11 -74.78 -29.29
C PRO A 1154 18.89 -75.55 -30.37
N THR A 1155 20.15 -75.91 -30.09
CA THR A 1155 21.03 -76.71 -30.97
C THR A 1155 21.52 -77.99 -30.31
N SER A 1156 21.76 -79.05 -31.09
CA SER A 1156 22.33 -80.32 -30.61
C SER A 1156 23.72 -80.65 -31.17
N ASN A 1157 24.16 -79.95 -32.21
CA ASN A 1157 25.35 -80.34 -32.97
C ASN A 1157 26.12 -79.12 -33.51
N GLN A 1158 25.42 -78.17 -34.15
CA GLN A 1158 26.04 -76.97 -34.72
C GLN A 1158 25.16 -75.74 -34.55
N LEU A 1159 25.80 -74.59 -34.36
CA LEU A 1159 25.18 -73.29 -34.12
C LEU A 1159 25.67 -72.29 -35.16
N HIS A 1160 24.75 -71.70 -35.92
CA HIS A 1160 25.07 -70.56 -36.78
C HIS A 1160 24.88 -69.27 -36.00
N VAL A 1161 25.85 -68.38 -36.12
CA VAL A 1161 25.83 -67.05 -35.52
C VAL A 1161 26.01 -66.05 -36.64
N VAL A 1162 24.99 -65.23 -36.84
CA VAL A 1162 24.94 -64.24 -37.91
C VAL A 1162 25.00 -62.85 -37.31
N LEU A 1163 25.99 -62.08 -37.75
CA LEU A 1163 26.07 -60.65 -37.45
C LEU A 1163 25.09 -59.89 -38.35
N PRO A 1164 24.36 -58.90 -37.83
CA PRO A 1164 23.33 -58.19 -38.61
C PRO A 1164 23.90 -57.48 -39.84
N GLU A 1165 25.14 -57.00 -39.74
CA GLU A 1165 25.83 -56.26 -40.80
C GLU A 1165 27.32 -56.65 -40.86
N THR A 1166 27.99 -56.32 -41.97
CA THR A 1166 29.46 -56.47 -42.09
C THR A 1166 30.15 -55.38 -41.30
N HIS A 1167 31.15 -55.74 -40.49
CA HIS A 1167 31.89 -54.78 -39.66
C HIS A 1167 33.33 -54.63 -40.16
N THR A 1168 33.85 -53.40 -40.22
CA THR A 1168 35.27 -53.16 -40.52
C THR A 1168 36.09 -53.23 -39.23
N GLY A 1169 36.89 -54.28 -39.08
CA GLY A 1169 37.78 -54.50 -37.92
C GLY A 1169 37.65 -55.89 -37.31
N LYS A 1170 38.37 -56.14 -36.21
CA LYS A 1170 38.33 -57.43 -35.51
C LYS A 1170 37.03 -57.62 -34.73
N VAL A 1171 36.45 -58.80 -34.84
CA VAL A 1171 35.27 -59.24 -34.09
C VAL A 1171 35.63 -60.47 -33.27
N LEU A 1172 35.36 -60.40 -31.97
CA LEU A 1172 35.60 -61.49 -31.02
C LEU A 1172 34.26 -62.07 -30.56
N ILE A 1173 33.98 -63.32 -30.94
CA ILE A 1173 32.82 -64.07 -30.44
C ILE A 1173 33.26 -64.99 -29.32
N SER A 1174 32.60 -64.92 -28.18
CA SER A 1174 32.86 -65.74 -27.00
C SER A 1174 31.57 -66.33 -26.46
N MET A 1175 31.61 -67.58 -26.02
CA MET A 1175 30.47 -68.24 -25.38
C MET A 1175 30.83 -68.60 -23.95
N TYR A 1176 29.92 -68.37 -23.02
CA TYR A 1176 30.09 -68.56 -21.58
C TYR A 1176 29.01 -69.51 -21.05
N ASN A 1177 29.35 -70.38 -20.10
CA ASN A 1177 28.35 -71.14 -19.35
C ASN A 1177 27.63 -70.23 -18.32
N THR A 1178 26.59 -70.72 -17.66
CA THR A 1178 25.84 -69.95 -16.64
C THR A 1178 26.65 -69.53 -15.41
N HIS A 1179 27.84 -70.10 -15.20
CA HIS A 1179 28.77 -69.70 -14.14
C HIS A 1179 29.79 -68.64 -14.63
N GLY A 1180 29.62 -68.11 -15.84
CA GLY A 1180 30.48 -67.09 -16.43
C GLY A 1180 31.82 -67.62 -16.96
N GLN A 1181 32.02 -68.94 -17.00
CA GLN A 1181 33.26 -69.50 -17.57
C GLN A 1181 33.17 -69.55 -19.08
N ARG A 1182 34.17 -68.99 -19.76
CA ARG A 1182 34.23 -68.98 -21.23
C ARG A 1182 34.50 -70.38 -21.76
N VAL A 1183 33.51 -70.97 -22.41
CA VAL A 1183 33.59 -72.31 -23.02
C VAL A 1183 34.14 -72.26 -24.44
N PHE A 1184 34.03 -71.12 -25.12
CA PHE A 1184 34.52 -70.94 -26.48
C PHE A 1184 34.88 -69.48 -26.77
N SER A 1185 35.85 -69.25 -27.65
CA SER A 1185 36.21 -67.92 -28.14
C SER A 1185 36.82 -67.99 -29.54
N HIS A 1186 36.44 -67.09 -30.42
CA HIS A 1186 36.92 -67.02 -31.80
C HIS A 1186 36.98 -65.57 -32.28
N GLU A 1187 38.12 -65.16 -32.80
CA GLU A 1187 38.37 -63.82 -33.33
C GLU A 1187 38.56 -63.90 -34.85
N PHE A 1188 37.97 -62.96 -35.58
CA PHE A 1188 38.10 -62.87 -37.03
C PHE A 1188 37.93 -61.42 -37.51
N ASP A 1189 38.35 -61.12 -38.74
CA ASP A 1189 38.15 -59.80 -39.34
C ASP A 1189 36.76 -59.71 -39.99
N GLY A 1190 35.99 -58.66 -39.64
CA GLY A 1190 34.53 -58.55 -39.78
C GLY A 1190 33.93 -58.49 -41.20
N THR A 1191 34.63 -59.02 -42.22
CA THR A 1191 34.07 -59.24 -43.56
C THR A 1191 33.17 -60.47 -43.65
N GLN A 1192 33.20 -61.38 -42.66
CA GLN A 1192 32.33 -62.55 -42.58
C GLN A 1192 31.10 -62.29 -41.70
N GLN A 1193 29.89 -62.44 -42.26
CA GLN A 1193 28.63 -62.23 -41.51
C GLN A 1193 28.09 -63.49 -40.83
N VAL A 1194 28.47 -64.69 -41.27
CA VAL A 1194 27.91 -65.95 -40.77
C VAL A 1194 29.03 -66.88 -40.29
N LEU A 1195 28.94 -67.33 -39.05
CA LEU A 1195 29.91 -68.24 -38.43
C LEU A 1195 29.22 -69.50 -37.96
N LEU A 1196 29.92 -70.62 -38.11
CA LEU A 1196 29.44 -71.94 -37.71
C LEU A 1196 30.27 -72.47 -36.55
N PHE A 1197 29.62 -72.79 -35.44
CA PHE A 1197 30.26 -73.34 -34.24
C PHE A 1197 29.74 -74.75 -33.97
N ASN A 1198 30.66 -75.67 -33.65
CA ASN A 1198 30.31 -77.03 -33.25
C ASN A 1198 29.97 -77.05 -31.76
N THR A 1199 28.74 -77.44 -31.43
CA THR A 1199 28.24 -77.51 -30.05
C THR A 1199 28.15 -78.94 -29.52
N ARG A 1200 28.55 -79.94 -30.32
CA ARG A 1200 28.46 -81.37 -29.99
C ARG A 1200 29.18 -81.77 -28.71
N ASP A 1201 30.27 -81.10 -28.37
CA ASP A 1201 31.08 -81.44 -27.19
C ASP A 1201 30.67 -80.64 -25.94
N LEU A 1202 29.72 -79.70 -26.07
CA LEU A 1202 29.18 -78.94 -24.94
C LEU A 1202 28.13 -79.77 -24.17
N PRO A 1203 28.09 -79.73 -22.83
CA PRO A 1203 27.01 -80.31 -22.04
C PRO A 1203 25.64 -79.66 -22.32
N ASN A 1204 24.55 -80.39 -22.08
CA ASN A 1204 23.20 -79.83 -22.17
C ASN A 1204 23.04 -78.68 -21.19
N GLY A 1205 22.56 -77.54 -21.65
CA GLY A 1205 22.44 -76.35 -20.82
C GLY A 1205 22.30 -75.05 -21.60
N ILE A 1206 22.13 -73.97 -20.84
CA ILE A 1206 22.04 -72.61 -21.37
C ILE A 1206 23.43 -71.97 -21.33
N TYR A 1207 23.78 -71.26 -22.41
CA TYR A 1207 25.04 -70.56 -22.59
C TYR A 1207 24.77 -69.13 -23.04
N TYR A 1208 25.63 -68.20 -22.66
CA TYR A 1208 25.60 -66.81 -23.11
C TYR A 1208 26.64 -66.61 -24.20
N LEU A 1209 26.17 -66.30 -25.40
CA LEU A 1209 27.02 -65.96 -26.53
C LEU A 1209 27.17 -64.44 -26.60
N GLN A 1210 28.40 -63.97 -26.75
CA GLN A 1210 28.75 -62.56 -26.79
C GLN A 1210 29.63 -62.29 -28.01
N ALA A 1211 29.29 -61.32 -28.83
CA ALA A 1211 30.11 -60.82 -29.93
C ALA A 1211 30.57 -59.39 -29.60
N ARG A 1212 31.88 -59.20 -29.48
CA ARG A 1212 32.50 -57.90 -29.20
C ARG A 1212 33.15 -57.37 -30.47
N THR A 1213 32.79 -56.16 -30.84
CA THR A 1213 33.38 -55.41 -31.95
C THR A 1213 34.04 -54.13 -31.41
N ASN A 1214 34.76 -53.42 -32.28
CA ASN A 1214 35.32 -52.10 -31.96
C ASN A 1214 34.24 -51.03 -31.67
N TYR A 1215 32.98 -51.32 -32.00
CA TYR A 1215 31.85 -50.41 -31.89
C TYR A 1215 30.88 -50.78 -30.76
N GLY A 1216 31.05 -51.94 -30.12
CA GLY A 1216 30.18 -52.37 -29.01
C GLY A 1216 30.12 -53.88 -28.81
N THR A 1217 29.25 -54.33 -27.90
CA THR A 1217 29.11 -55.74 -27.55
C THR A 1217 27.66 -56.19 -27.70
N LEU A 1218 27.43 -57.22 -28.51
CA LEU A 1218 26.16 -57.91 -28.68
C LEU A 1218 26.14 -59.21 -27.86
N ALA A 1219 24.99 -59.59 -27.30
CA ALA A 1219 24.85 -60.87 -26.60
C ALA A 1219 23.51 -61.56 -26.86
N GLN A 1220 23.51 -62.89 -26.91
CA GLN A 1220 22.34 -63.74 -27.12
C GLN A 1220 22.45 -65.01 -26.27
N THR A 1221 21.33 -65.46 -25.71
CA THR A 1221 21.25 -66.72 -24.99
C THR A 1221 21.09 -67.90 -25.96
N VAL A 1222 21.88 -68.95 -25.76
CA VAL A 1222 21.88 -70.17 -26.59
C VAL A 1222 21.62 -71.39 -25.73
N SER A 1223 20.71 -72.26 -26.17
CA SER A 1223 20.41 -73.53 -25.52
C SER A 1223 21.02 -74.69 -26.30
N VAL A 1224 21.84 -75.50 -25.62
CA VAL A 1224 22.38 -76.75 -26.19
C VAL A 1224 21.61 -77.93 -25.61
N ILE A 1225 21.01 -78.75 -26.48
CA ILE A 1225 20.22 -79.94 -26.14
C ILE A 1225 20.73 -81.14 -26.96
N LYS A 1226 21.26 -82.17 -26.32
CA LYS A 1226 21.66 -83.42 -26.97
C LYS A 1226 20.51 -84.40 -27.09
#